data_AF-A0AA43MC73-F1
#
_entry.id   AF-A0AA43MC73-F1
#
_cell.length_a   1.000
_cell.length_b   1.000
_cell.length_c   1.000
_cell.angle_alpha   90.00
_cell.angle_beta   90.00
_cell.angle_gamma   90.00
#
_symmetry.space_group_name_H-M   'P 1'
#
loop_
_entity.id
_entity.type
_entity.pdbx_description
1 polymer ?
#
loop_
_entity_poly.entity_id
_entity_poly.type
_entity_poly.pdbx_seq_one_letter_code
_entity_poly.pdbx_strand_id
1 'polypeptide(L)'
;NASGASVVGAAFGVDISSSTIAGGISNAGLIQASTSSGLYISSSSVGGSLTNASGASVVGAAFGVDISSSTIAGGISNAGLIRGAANNALEIYQSSIGGSVVNSEGATATGNYQGLDITRSTVVGDVSNAGLIQATTNGGLAFNTSSIGGSIINSYGGSITGATAALAVYQSTIVGDISNSGSITGSRSGLWLSASTLGGSLSNSGVINGGTVNVSINGSTIGGSIVNDANGSLTSGSIGIKMTSSTVAGSISNAGVIIGSNNGVKINSSEISDSIVNSGLIGGTNPALQLLNSSVGGSIINASTGSISSVNAAVDISSSSISGAINNAGTIAGNTAINIGAASSIGGGVTNSGTLQGTTASINNAGTIASTGFGGADATVKFSGGNAIGDIINSGLISSSGMVGVSLAAQSSLGGSIVNTGTIIGNLVGINLGSSTITGDLQNSGLIAGTNSEGVGIYTRSTLAGSVVNSAGGTISGAYDALRVVGSKITGDISNAGLISGATSNGLFLDSNARLEGKIFNQASGTITGVTAINVGSGSQINNGITNTGLISGTTASINNAGTIIGVTAAIAVTNGTLVGDITNSGLISATGTTLSGTLVGSGISLASSSLGGNIVNVAGGSIIGSLAPAIQLSNSQISGSITNAGTIAGIGGGAIQLTDAASSIGGGINNSGVLRGDVSAIDNQGTISGIVAINNALGGLIDGGIQNGGLITSTGTVAINNAGTILGQLAAIKVDTGRIVGDVSNSGLISATGTASAGINLVGSTLTGSIVNQAGATITGANAGIQLNNSTITGNINNSGLISDASVSTNSGIALVNGAQLNGALINTTGGEISGQYGVRVDGTSSITDGITNSGLITGTGGTAIYNAGTITGVAAAISATNGTFVGNISNSGLISATGTTLSGTLVGSGISLASSSLGGNIVNVAGGSIIGSLAPAIQLSNSQISGSITNAGTIAGIGGGAIQLTDAASSIGGGINNSGVLRGDVSAIDNQGTISGIVAINNALGGLIDGGIQNGGLITSTGTVAINNAGTILGQLAAIKVDTGRIVGDVSNSGLISATGTASAGINLVGSTLTGSIVNQAGATITGANAGVQLNNSTITGNINNSGLISDAPVVTNSGIAFVNSAQLNGALINTTGGTISGQYGVRVDSTSSITNGITNSGLISGTTAAIINAGTVTNYTTAIRVAS
;
A
#
# COMPACT_ATOMS: atom_id res chain seq x y z
N ASN A 1 26.71 24.32 -102.32
CA ASN A 1 26.61 23.04 -103.05
C ASN A 1 25.13 22.73 -103.27
N ALA A 2 24.68 22.59 -104.52
CA ALA A 2 23.26 22.41 -104.85
C ALA A 2 22.79 20.95 -104.68
N SER A 3 21.49 20.70 -104.74
CA SER A 3 20.93 19.34 -104.66
C SER A 3 21.46 18.44 -105.77
N GLY A 4 21.85 17.22 -105.42
CA GLY A 4 22.46 16.24 -106.35
C GLY A 4 23.91 16.53 -106.77
N ALA A 5 24.49 17.67 -106.39
CA ALA A 5 25.87 18.01 -106.70
C ALA A 5 26.85 17.45 -105.65
N SER A 6 28.08 17.12 -106.09
CA SER A 6 29.13 16.55 -105.25
C SER A 6 30.40 17.39 -105.30
N VAL A 7 30.96 17.72 -104.13
CA VAL A 7 32.25 18.38 -103.96
C VAL A 7 33.18 17.41 -103.23
N VAL A 8 34.14 16.81 -103.95
CA VAL A 8 35.04 15.78 -103.41
C VAL A 8 36.48 16.27 -103.49
N GLY A 9 37.20 16.24 -102.37
CA GLY A 9 38.62 16.59 -102.33
C GLY A 9 39.48 15.57 -101.58
N ALA A 10 40.79 15.61 -101.82
CA ALA A 10 41.73 14.67 -101.20
C ALA A 10 41.91 14.95 -99.69
N ALA A 11 42.38 16.15 -99.34
CA ALA A 11 42.54 16.63 -97.97
C ALA A 11 41.24 17.20 -97.40
N PHE A 12 40.66 18.18 -98.10
CA PHE A 12 39.43 18.86 -97.71
C PHE A 12 38.42 18.82 -98.85
N GLY A 13 37.13 18.65 -98.55
CA GLY A 13 36.08 18.79 -99.56
C GLY A 13 35.89 20.26 -99.93
N VAL A 14 35.81 21.12 -98.92
CA VAL A 14 35.87 22.58 -99.04
C VAL A 14 36.82 23.11 -97.96
N ASP A 15 37.82 23.91 -98.36
CA ASP A 15 38.78 24.57 -97.46
C ASP A 15 38.58 26.09 -97.51
N ILE A 16 38.30 26.69 -96.35
CA ILE A 16 38.13 28.13 -96.14
C ILE A 16 39.09 28.54 -95.04
N SER A 17 40.32 28.85 -95.42
CA SER A 17 41.37 29.24 -94.49
C SER A 17 41.73 30.73 -94.65
N SER A 18 41.87 31.45 -93.55
CA SER A 18 42.23 32.89 -93.50
C SER A 18 41.38 33.79 -94.42
N SER A 19 40.07 33.51 -94.51
CA SER A 19 39.17 34.09 -95.50
C SER A 19 38.01 34.87 -94.88
N THR A 20 37.40 35.78 -95.65
CA THR A 20 36.14 36.46 -95.29
C THR A 20 35.06 36.15 -96.33
N ILE A 21 33.94 35.59 -95.89
CA ILE A 21 32.77 35.30 -96.71
C ILE A 21 31.64 36.20 -96.20
N ALA A 22 31.12 37.11 -97.03
CA ALA A 22 30.05 38.03 -96.62
C ALA A 22 28.70 37.32 -96.36
N GLY A 23 28.43 36.23 -97.11
CA GLY A 23 27.20 35.43 -96.99
C GLY A 23 27.38 34.18 -96.11
N GLY A 24 26.42 33.24 -96.21
CA GLY A 24 26.48 31.93 -95.55
C GLY A 24 27.01 30.82 -96.46
N ILE A 25 27.14 29.61 -95.91
CA ILE A 25 27.54 28.40 -96.64
C ILE A 25 26.39 27.39 -96.58
N SER A 26 25.86 27.02 -97.75
CA SER A 26 24.74 26.08 -97.85
C SER A 26 25.11 24.83 -98.67
N ASN A 27 24.86 23.65 -98.09
CA ASN A 27 24.99 22.36 -98.73
C ASN A 27 23.62 21.67 -98.87
N ALA A 28 23.25 21.32 -100.10
CA ALA A 28 22.09 20.48 -100.41
C ALA A 28 22.49 19.15 -101.10
N GLY A 29 23.78 18.91 -101.30
CA GLY A 29 24.33 17.72 -101.98
C GLY A 29 25.40 17.01 -101.13
N LEU A 30 26.40 16.38 -101.76
CA LEU A 30 27.52 15.72 -101.09
C LEU A 30 28.75 16.64 -101.01
N ILE A 31 29.36 16.76 -99.84
CA ILE A 31 30.71 17.28 -99.65
C ILE A 31 31.54 16.17 -99.01
N GLN A 32 32.66 15.78 -99.61
CA GLN A 32 33.46 14.64 -99.15
C GLN A 32 34.97 14.92 -99.18
N ALA A 33 35.67 14.45 -98.14
CA ALA A 33 37.13 14.42 -98.08
C ALA A 33 37.66 13.02 -97.77
N SER A 34 38.79 12.63 -98.39
CA SER A 34 39.39 11.30 -98.22
C SER A 34 40.41 11.18 -97.10
N THR A 35 40.99 12.29 -96.62
CA THR A 35 42.07 12.25 -95.60
C THR A 35 41.88 13.20 -94.41
N SER A 36 41.18 14.33 -94.55
CA SER A 36 40.88 15.24 -93.43
C SER A 36 39.39 15.58 -93.36
N SER A 37 39.01 16.84 -93.59
CA SER A 37 37.70 17.38 -93.20
C SER A 37 36.78 17.57 -94.41
N GLY A 38 35.50 17.19 -94.30
CA GLY A 38 34.53 17.45 -95.37
C GLY A 38 34.43 18.94 -95.68
N LEU A 39 34.19 19.75 -94.64
CA LEU A 39 34.26 21.21 -94.67
C LEU A 39 35.26 21.69 -93.61
N TYR A 40 36.29 22.42 -94.01
CA TYR A 40 37.30 23.01 -93.13
C TYR A 40 37.23 24.53 -93.17
N ILE A 41 37.07 25.17 -92.02
CA ILE A 41 37.03 26.63 -91.87
C ILE A 41 38.04 27.02 -90.79
N SER A 42 39.11 27.71 -91.16
CA SER A 42 40.19 28.05 -90.24
C SER A 42 40.54 29.54 -90.28
N SER A 43 40.69 30.18 -89.13
CA SER A 43 41.08 31.60 -89.01
C SER A 43 40.25 32.56 -89.89
N SER A 44 38.95 32.28 -90.06
CA SER A 44 38.10 32.90 -91.08
C SER A 44 36.85 33.57 -90.49
N SER A 45 36.20 34.44 -91.27
CA SER A 45 34.92 35.09 -90.93
C SER A 45 33.85 34.76 -91.97
N VAL A 46 32.67 34.29 -91.53
CA VAL A 46 31.48 34.01 -92.36
C VAL A 46 30.33 34.87 -91.85
N GLY A 47 29.79 35.75 -92.71
CA GLY A 47 28.75 36.71 -92.36
C GLY A 47 27.34 36.12 -92.25
N GLY A 48 27.10 34.93 -92.79
CA GLY A 48 25.83 34.21 -92.69
C GLY A 48 25.92 32.88 -91.94
N SER A 49 24.87 32.07 -92.03
CA SER A 49 24.79 30.73 -91.40
C SER A 49 25.49 29.63 -92.21
N LEU A 50 25.85 28.54 -91.53
CA LEU A 50 26.24 27.27 -92.15
C LEU A 50 25.04 26.32 -92.17
N THR A 51 24.66 25.78 -93.32
CA THR A 51 23.46 24.93 -93.46
C THR A 51 23.75 23.67 -94.26
N ASN A 52 23.46 22.51 -93.69
CA ASN A 52 23.40 21.22 -94.38
C ASN A 52 21.92 20.81 -94.48
N ALA A 53 21.33 20.94 -95.67
CA ALA A 53 19.90 20.72 -95.89
C ALA A 53 19.51 19.23 -95.78
N SER A 54 18.20 18.96 -95.75
CA SER A 54 17.68 17.58 -95.76
C SER A 54 18.17 16.80 -96.98
N GLY A 55 18.59 15.54 -96.77
CA GLY A 55 19.17 14.68 -97.81
C GLY A 55 20.63 15.00 -98.18
N ALA A 56 21.20 16.09 -97.69
CA ALA A 56 22.58 16.48 -97.96
C ALA A 56 23.58 15.75 -97.03
N SER A 57 24.82 15.56 -97.48
CA SER A 57 25.87 14.86 -96.73
C SER A 57 27.17 15.66 -96.70
N VAL A 58 27.77 15.79 -95.52
CA VAL A 58 29.15 16.27 -95.35
C VAL A 58 29.97 15.17 -94.66
N VAL A 59 30.98 14.64 -95.35
CA VAL A 59 31.73 13.45 -94.92
C VAL A 59 33.22 13.72 -94.98
N GLY A 60 33.93 13.61 -93.86
CA GLY A 60 35.40 13.61 -93.85
C GLY A 60 35.98 12.36 -93.21
N ALA A 61 37.22 12.04 -93.59
CA ALA A 61 37.97 10.94 -93.01
C ALA A 61 38.38 11.23 -91.56
N ALA A 62 38.70 12.48 -91.23
CA ALA A 62 38.90 12.94 -89.85
C ALA A 62 37.63 13.61 -89.32
N PHE A 63 37.28 14.79 -89.84
CA PHE A 63 36.15 15.60 -89.38
C PHE A 63 35.07 15.73 -90.44
N GLY A 64 33.78 15.72 -90.06
CA GLY A 64 32.73 16.10 -91.00
C GLY A 64 32.84 17.59 -91.37
N VAL A 65 32.69 18.44 -90.37
CA VAL A 65 32.89 19.88 -90.41
C VAL A 65 33.87 20.26 -89.30
N ASP A 66 34.91 21.02 -89.61
CA ASP A 66 35.89 21.54 -88.65
C ASP A 66 35.96 23.07 -88.79
N ILE A 67 35.63 23.77 -87.70
CA ILE A 67 35.65 25.23 -87.58
C ILE A 67 36.63 25.59 -86.49
N SER A 68 37.76 26.17 -86.89
CA SER A 68 38.90 26.44 -86.01
C SER A 68 39.27 27.93 -86.05
N SER A 69 39.41 28.57 -84.87
CA SER A 69 39.81 29.98 -84.73
C SER A 69 38.99 30.98 -85.58
N SER A 70 37.71 30.72 -85.80
CA SER A 70 36.88 31.41 -86.80
C SER A 70 35.64 32.08 -86.20
N THR A 71 35.03 33.01 -86.93
CA THR A 71 33.76 33.66 -86.56
C THR A 71 32.69 33.36 -87.59
N ILE A 72 31.58 32.78 -87.16
CA ILE A 72 30.35 32.62 -87.96
C ILE A 72 29.31 33.56 -87.37
N ALA A 73 28.90 34.60 -88.09
CA ALA A 73 27.93 35.57 -87.58
C ALA A 73 26.52 34.98 -87.46
N GLY A 74 26.17 34.01 -88.30
CA GLY A 74 24.93 33.23 -88.22
C GLY A 74 25.02 32.00 -87.32
N GLY A 75 24.07 31.08 -87.50
CA GLY A 75 24.05 29.78 -86.82
C GLY A 75 24.60 28.64 -87.67
N ILE A 76 24.60 27.43 -87.11
CA ILE A 76 24.92 26.18 -87.81
C ILE A 76 23.68 25.29 -87.76
N SER A 77 23.19 24.84 -88.91
CA SER A 77 21.99 24.00 -89.00
C SER A 77 22.25 22.75 -89.83
N ASN A 78 22.12 21.58 -89.22
CA ASN A 78 22.14 20.28 -89.87
C ASN A 78 20.71 19.71 -89.97
N ALA A 79 20.28 19.39 -91.18
CA ALA A 79 19.06 18.65 -91.49
C ALA A 79 19.36 17.34 -92.26
N GLY A 80 20.64 17.07 -92.57
CA GLY A 80 21.12 15.91 -93.32
C GLY A 80 22.14 15.10 -92.53
N LEU A 81 23.13 14.50 -93.21
CA LEU A 81 24.23 13.75 -92.61
C LEU A 81 25.48 14.63 -92.47
N ILE A 82 26.08 14.64 -91.28
CA ILE A 82 27.46 15.07 -91.05
C ILE A 82 28.22 13.89 -90.45
N ARG A 83 29.35 13.48 -91.05
CA ARG A 83 30.12 12.31 -90.59
C ARG A 83 31.62 12.56 -90.58
N GLY A 84 32.24 12.36 -89.42
CA GLY A 84 33.70 12.30 -89.24
C GLY A 84 34.13 10.86 -88.93
N ALA A 85 34.92 10.24 -89.81
CA ALA A 85 35.20 8.80 -89.68
C ALA A 85 36.21 8.45 -88.58
N ALA A 86 37.17 9.32 -88.29
CA ALA A 86 38.21 9.12 -87.27
C ALA A 86 38.13 10.10 -86.09
N ASN A 87 37.48 11.25 -86.27
CA ASN A 87 37.37 12.29 -85.23
C ASN A 87 35.92 12.80 -85.12
N ASN A 88 35.71 14.12 -85.02
CA ASN A 88 34.40 14.70 -84.70
C ASN A 88 33.48 14.81 -85.94
N ALA A 89 32.16 14.66 -85.78
CA ALA A 89 31.26 14.98 -86.89
C ALA A 89 31.25 16.49 -87.16
N LEU A 90 31.05 17.29 -86.12
CA LEU A 90 31.18 18.76 -86.16
C LEU A 90 32.11 19.22 -85.02
N GLU A 91 33.20 19.90 -85.35
CA GLU A 91 34.11 20.54 -84.40
C GLU A 91 34.04 22.07 -84.50
N ILE A 92 33.95 22.72 -83.34
CA ILE A 92 34.00 24.18 -83.17
C ILE A 92 35.08 24.50 -82.13
N TYR A 93 36.28 24.78 -82.60
CA TYR A 93 37.47 25.02 -81.78
C TYR A 93 37.90 26.48 -81.79
N GLN A 94 38.06 27.11 -80.62
CA GLN A 94 38.50 28.51 -80.47
C GLN A 94 37.71 29.51 -81.33
N SER A 95 36.41 29.27 -81.52
CA SER A 95 35.59 29.97 -82.51
C SER A 95 34.38 30.66 -81.88
N SER A 96 33.76 31.59 -82.61
CA SER A 96 32.54 32.30 -82.21
C SER A 96 31.41 32.06 -83.20
N ILE A 97 30.26 31.60 -82.71
CA ILE A 97 29.02 31.40 -83.47
C ILE A 97 27.97 32.39 -82.96
N GLY A 98 27.49 33.28 -83.83
CA GLY A 98 26.54 34.34 -83.49
C GLY A 98 25.09 33.88 -83.39
N GLY A 99 24.76 32.68 -83.89
CA GLY A 99 23.44 32.05 -83.78
C GLY A 99 23.47 30.70 -83.05
N SER A 100 22.39 29.91 -83.21
CA SER A 100 22.26 28.57 -82.62
C SER A 100 22.99 27.49 -83.43
N VAL A 101 23.34 26.37 -82.78
CA VAL A 101 23.83 25.15 -83.42
C VAL A 101 22.74 24.07 -83.32
N VAL A 102 22.18 23.69 -84.47
CA VAL A 102 20.95 22.88 -84.56
C VAL A 102 21.20 21.59 -85.34
N ASN A 103 20.88 20.44 -84.75
CA ASN A 103 20.69 19.16 -85.45
C ASN A 103 19.19 18.86 -85.52
N SER A 104 18.59 19.10 -86.68
CA SER A 104 17.14 19.07 -86.91
C SER A 104 16.57 17.65 -86.87
N GLU A 105 15.24 17.54 -86.87
CA GLU A 105 14.55 16.25 -86.97
C GLU A 105 15.01 15.46 -88.21
N GLY A 106 15.29 14.16 -88.03
CA GLY A 106 15.79 13.27 -89.08
C GLY A 106 17.28 13.46 -89.46
N ALA A 107 17.95 14.49 -88.92
CA ALA A 107 19.36 14.75 -89.18
C ALA A 107 20.28 13.80 -88.38
N THR A 108 21.44 13.47 -88.95
CA THR A 108 22.45 12.62 -88.29
C THR A 108 23.81 13.32 -88.24
N ALA A 109 24.39 13.41 -87.05
CA ALA A 109 25.78 13.82 -86.83
C ALA A 109 26.55 12.68 -86.15
N THR A 110 27.45 12.01 -86.88
CA THR A 110 28.18 10.83 -86.38
C THR A 110 29.69 11.04 -86.46
N GLY A 111 30.36 11.05 -85.31
CA GLY A 111 31.82 11.04 -85.23
C GLY A 111 32.36 9.75 -84.60
N ASN A 112 33.63 9.44 -84.82
CA ASN A 112 34.28 8.38 -84.07
C ASN A 112 34.66 8.84 -82.66
N TYR A 113 35.23 10.04 -82.54
CA TYR A 113 35.61 10.64 -81.26
C TYR A 113 34.42 11.35 -80.61
N GLN A 114 33.94 12.46 -81.19
CA GLN A 114 32.71 13.14 -80.74
C GLN A 114 31.67 13.31 -81.85
N GLY A 115 30.37 13.30 -81.54
CA GLY A 115 29.34 13.66 -82.51
C GLY A 115 29.41 15.16 -82.83
N LEU A 116 29.41 15.98 -81.79
CA LEU A 116 29.56 17.43 -81.86
C LEU A 116 30.45 17.90 -80.72
N ASP A 117 31.55 18.61 -81.03
CA ASP A 117 32.51 19.14 -80.05
C ASP A 117 32.61 20.67 -80.14
N ILE A 118 32.37 21.37 -79.03
CA ILE A 118 32.52 22.81 -78.89
C ILE A 118 33.58 23.09 -77.82
N THR A 119 34.80 23.39 -78.25
CA THR A 119 35.95 23.54 -77.36
C THR A 119 36.55 24.95 -77.46
N ARG A 120 36.71 25.63 -76.31
CA ARG A 120 37.24 27.00 -76.20
C ARG A 120 36.47 28.03 -77.03
N SER A 121 35.17 27.82 -77.21
CA SER A 121 34.36 28.56 -78.18
C SER A 121 33.17 29.26 -77.53
N THR A 122 32.59 30.22 -78.24
CA THR A 122 31.35 30.91 -77.84
C THR A 122 30.24 30.61 -78.83
N VAL A 123 29.06 30.22 -78.35
CA VAL A 123 27.82 30.15 -79.12
C VAL A 123 26.83 31.11 -78.47
N VAL A 124 26.34 32.10 -79.20
CA VAL A 124 25.40 33.08 -78.64
C VAL A 124 24.01 32.47 -78.42
N GLY A 125 23.56 31.61 -79.34
CA GLY A 125 22.25 30.95 -79.28
C GLY A 125 22.26 29.60 -78.56
N ASP A 126 21.23 28.80 -78.85
CA ASP A 126 21.04 27.46 -78.30
C ASP A 126 21.91 26.42 -79.01
N VAL A 127 22.15 25.29 -78.34
CA VAL A 127 22.63 24.06 -78.97
C VAL A 127 21.53 22.99 -78.87
N SER A 128 20.86 22.71 -79.99
CA SER A 128 19.64 21.89 -79.99
C SER A 128 19.74 20.65 -80.88
N ASN A 129 19.23 19.52 -80.41
CA ASN A 129 19.11 18.27 -81.13
C ASN A 129 17.66 17.77 -81.17
N ALA A 130 17.15 17.48 -82.36
CA ALA A 130 15.92 16.74 -82.62
C ALA A 130 16.17 15.50 -83.51
N GLY A 131 17.41 15.28 -83.96
CA GLY A 131 17.87 14.11 -84.72
C GLY A 131 18.80 13.21 -83.92
N LEU A 132 19.74 12.53 -84.58
CA LEU A 132 20.78 11.71 -83.94
C LEU A 132 22.11 12.46 -83.88
N ILE A 133 22.68 12.60 -82.68
CA ILE A 133 24.09 12.93 -82.46
C ILE A 133 24.76 11.71 -81.81
N GLN A 134 25.82 11.19 -82.42
CA GLN A 134 26.44 9.95 -81.98
C GLN A 134 27.96 9.98 -82.04
N ALA A 135 28.59 9.40 -81.02
CA ALA A 135 30.00 9.06 -81.00
C ALA A 135 30.25 7.61 -80.59
N THR A 136 31.29 6.99 -81.16
CA THR A 136 31.64 5.58 -80.87
C THR A 136 32.75 5.39 -79.84
N THR A 137 33.56 6.42 -79.54
CA THR A 137 34.70 6.28 -78.59
C THR A 137 34.71 7.30 -77.46
N ASN A 138 34.09 8.47 -77.60
CA ASN A 138 33.97 9.47 -76.54
C ASN A 138 32.53 10.00 -76.41
N GLY A 139 32.30 11.33 -76.45
CA GLY A 139 31.01 11.93 -76.15
C GLY A 139 30.14 12.21 -77.36
N GLY A 140 28.82 12.06 -77.24
CA GLY A 140 27.89 12.41 -78.32
C GLY A 140 27.95 13.92 -78.60
N LEU A 141 27.69 14.71 -77.57
CA LEU A 141 27.77 16.17 -77.58
C LEU A 141 28.68 16.63 -76.44
N ALA A 142 29.70 17.44 -76.74
CA ALA A 142 30.62 17.94 -75.72
C ALA A 142 30.93 19.43 -75.81
N PHE A 143 31.13 20.00 -74.63
CA PHE A 143 31.54 21.38 -74.40
C PHE A 143 32.77 21.38 -73.50
N ASN A 144 33.86 22.04 -73.91
CA ASN A 144 35.08 22.12 -73.12
C ASN A 144 35.62 23.55 -73.08
N THR A 145 35.65 24.18 -71.90
CA THR A 145 36.12 25.57 -71.73
C THR A 145 35.33 26.56 -72.62
N SER A 146 34.03 26.33 -72.80
CA SER A 146 33.19 27.06 -73.76
C SER A 146 32.08 27.88 -73.09
N SER A 147 31.52 28.85 -73.81
CA SER A 147 30.41 29.69 -73.36
C SER A 147 29.22 29.59 -74.32
N ILE A 148 28.06 29.20 -73.79
CA ILE A 148 26.80 29.10 -74.53
C ILE A 148 25.82 30.11 -73.94
N GLY A 149 25.39 31.08 -74.75
CA GLY A 149 24.46 32.13 -74.35
C GLY A 149 23.00 31.66 -74.26
N GLY A 150 22.66 30.56 -74.93
CA GLY A 150 21.36 29.89 -74.86
C GLY A 150 21.36 28.61 -74.02
N SER A 151 20.41 27.74 -74.34
CA SER A 151 20.18 26.43 -73.71
C SER A 151 20.78 25.27 -74.51
N ILE A 152 20.99 24.13 -73.85
CA ILE A 152 21.26 22.84 -74.49
C ILE A 152 19.96 22.03 -74.50
N ILE A 153 19.43 21.73 -75.68
CA ILE A 153 18.09 21.15 -75.83
C ILE A 153 18.16 19.82 -76.60
N ASN A 154 17.72 18.72 -76.00
CA ASN A 154 17.43 17.47 -76.72
C ASN A 154 15.92 17.26 -76.79
N SER A 155 15.34 17.62 -77.94
CA SER A 155 13.89 17.62 -78.19
C SER A 155 13.32 16.21 -78.31
N TYR A 156 11.98 16.10 -78.26
CA TYR A 156 11.28 14.83 -78.48
C TYR A 156 11.69 14.21 -79.83
N GLY A 157 11.97 12.91 -79.84
CA GLY A 157 12.54 12.21 -81.00
C GLY A 157 14.06 12.35 -81.18
N GLY A 158 14.69 13.33 -80.52
CA GLY A 158 16.15 13.51 -80.52
C GLY A 158 16.89 12.45 -79.70
N SER A 159 18.02 11.98 -80.22
CA SER A 159 18.93 11.04 -79.56
C SER A 159 20.36 11.56 -79.53
N ILE A 160 20.96 11.58 -78.33
CA ILE A 160 22.38 11.83 -78.13
C ILE A 160 23.00 10.56 -77.53
N THR A 161 24.00 10.00 -78.20
CA THR A 161 24.66 8.75 -77.77
C THR A 161 26.17 8.88 -77.75
N GLY A 162 26.83 8.32 -76.71
CA GLY A 162 28.28 8.38 -76.57
C GLY A 162 28.86 7.16 -75.84
N ALA A 163 30.09 6.80 -76.16
CA ALA A 163 30.80 5.69 -75.51
C ALA A 163 31.40 6.07 -74.15
N THR A 164 31.37 7.34 -73.73
CA THR A 164 31.72 7.78 -72.37
C THR A 164 30.54 8.53 -71.73
N ALA A 165 30.50 9.86 -71.85
CA ALA A 165 29.38 10.71 -71.49
C ALA A 165 28.60 11.09 -72.75
N ALA A 166 27.29 10.84 -72.85
CA ALA A 166 26.55 11.20 -74.05
C ALA A 166 26.47 12.72 -74.24
N LEU A 167 26.20 13.45 -73.15
CA LEU A 167 26.34 14.91 -73.08
C LEU A 167 27.40 15.27 -72.02
N ALA A 168 28.50 15.90 -72.43
CA ALA A 168 29.60 16.31 -71.56
C ALA A 168 29.75 17.84 -71.55
N VAL A 169 29.74 18.46 -70.37
CA VAL A 169 29.95 19.90 -70.18
C VAL A 169 31.08 20.07 -69.16
N TYR A 170 32.25 20.50 -69.63
CA TYR A 170 33.47 20.60 -68.84
C TYR A 170 34.02 22.03 -68.85
N GLN A 171 34.27 22.60 -67.67
CA GLN A 171 34.81 23.97 -67.49
C GLN A 171 34.08 25.04 -68.31
N SER A 172 32.78 24.86 -68.55
CA SER A 172 31.99 25.67 -69.48
C SER A 172 30.91 26.47 -68.75
N THR A 173 30.43 27.54 -69.38
CA THR A 173 29.31 28.36 -68.89
C THR A 173 28.14 28.26 -69.87
N ILE A 174 27.00 27.78 -69.38
CA ILE A 174 25.72 27.75 -70.10
C ILE A 174 24.80 28.75 -69.41
N VAL A 175 24.32 29.77 -70.12
CA VAL A 175 23.44 30.79 -69.53
C VAL A 175 22.02 30.25 -69.34
N GLY A 176 21.51 29.50 -70.33
CA GLY A 176 20.18 28.91 -70.31
C GLY A 176 20.09 27.59 -69.54
N ASP A 177 19.16 26.72 -69.98
CA ASP A 177 18.87 25.42 -69.38
C ASP A 177 19.63 24.27 -70.06
N ILE A 178 19.68 23.11 -69.41
CA ILE A 178 19.86 21.83 -70.09
C ILE A 178 18.51 21.10 -70.05
N SER A 179 17.85 20.93 -71.20
CA SER A 179 16.52 20.33 -71.30
C SER A 179 16.53 19.08 -72.18
N ASN A 180 16.01 17.97 -71.64
CA ASN A 180 15.88 16.71 -72.35
C ASN A 180 14.43 16.21 -72.36
N SER A 181 13.80 16.21 -73.52
CA SER A 181 12.54 15.49 -73.80
C SER A 181 12.74 14.29 -74.75
N GLY A 182 13.97 14.10 -75.27
CA GLY A 182 14.38 12.95 -76.08
C GLY A 182 15.17 11.90 -75.26
N SER A 183 16.13 11.23 -75.90
CA SER A 183 17.03 10.25 -75.27
C SER A 183 18.48 10.73 -75.23
N ILE A 184 19.10 10.70 -74.05
CA ILE A 184 20.55 10.91 -73.84
C ILE A 184 21.10 9.62 -73.21
N THR A 185 21.91 8.86 -73.96
CA THR A 185 22.38 7.53 -73.52
C THR A 185 23.89 7.37 -73.67
N GLY A 186 24.62 7.26 -72.55
CA GLY A 186 26.07 7.07 -72.54
C GLY A 186 26.53 5.83 -71.78
N SER A 187 27.66 5.25 -72.16
CA SER A 187 28.14 4.01 -71.50
C SER A 187 28.60 4.22 -70.05
N ARG A 188 29.11 5.42 -69.70
CA ARG A 188 29.51 5.78 -68.34
C ARG A 188 28.52 6.76 -67.72
N SER A 189 28.26 7.86 -68.43
CA SER A 189 27.31 8.89 -67.99
C SER A 189 26.31 9.27 -69.09
N GLY A 190 25.04 9.48 -68.74
CA GLY A 190 24.11 10.10 -69.67
C GLY A 190 24.49 11.57 -69.86
N LEU A 191 24.45 12.32 -68.76
CA LEU A 191 24.87 13.72 -68.68
C LEU A 191 26.02 13.86 -67.67
N TRP A 192 27.11 14.52 -68.07
CA TRP A 192 28.24 14.84 -67.19
C TRP A 192 28.53 16.36 -67.20
N LEU A 193 28.25 17.03 -66.08
CA LEU A 193 28.55 18.43 -65.82
C LEU A 193 29.73 18.52 -64.84
N SER A 194 30.84 19.15 -65.24
CA SER A 194 32.07 19.17 -64.45
C SER A 194 32.74 20.54 -64.46
N ALA A 195 33.07 21.07 -63.28
CA ALA A 195 33.69 22.38 -63.08
C ALA A 195 33.01 23.52 -63.87
N SER A 196 31.69 23.43 -64.05
CA SER A 196 30.93 24.26 -65.01
C SER A 196 29.83 25.07 -64.31
N THR A 197 29.36 26.12 -64.97
CA THR A 197 28.23 26.94 -64.51
C THR A 197 27.05 26.77 -65.46
N LEU A 198 25.88 26.44 -64.92
CA LEU A 198 24.59 26.43 -65.60
C LEU A 198 23.72 27.52 -64.97
N GLY A 199 23.35 28.56 -65.71
CA GLY A 199 22.53 29.66 -65.21
C GLY A 199 21.08 29.25 -64.96
N GLY A 200 20.53 28.38 -65.81
CA GLY A 200 19.19 27.83 -65.70
C GLY A 200 19.10 26.49 -64.95
N SER A 201 18.09 25.70 -65.29
CA SER A 201 17.76 24.39 -64.72
C SER A 201 18.28 23.23 -65.58
N LEU A 202 18.42 22.06 -64.95
CA LEU A 202 18.58 20.78 -65.64
C LEU A 202 17.24 20.05 -65.58
N SER A 203 16.54 19.96 -66.71
CA SER A 203 15.20 19.38 -66.78
C SER A 203 15.15 18.15 -67.69
N ASN A 204 14.54 17.08 -67.20
CA ASN A 204 14.34 15.83 -67.93
C ASN A 204 12.85 15.43 -67.95
N SER A 205 12.26 15.43 -69.13
CA SER A 205 10.94 14.84 -69.41
C SER A 205 11.03 13.63 -70.36
N GLY A 206 12.25 13.23 -70.74
CA GLY A 206 12.56 12.07 -71.57
C GLY A 206 13.44 11.05 -70.85
N VAL A 207 14.41 10.46 -71.54
CA VAL A 207 15.32 9.45 -70.97
C VAL A 207 16.74 10.00 -70.86
N ILE A 208 17.34 9.91 -69.67
CA ILE A 208 18.78 10.11 -69.48
C ILE A 208 19.36 8.86 -68.82
N ASN A 209 20.23 8.16 -69.53
CA ASN A 209 20.77 6.87 -69.11
C ASN A 209 22.29 6.83 -69.23
N GLY A 210 22.96 6.50 -68.12
CA GLY A 210 24.38 6.20 -68.07
C GLY A 210 24.59 4.75 -67.61
N GLY A 211 25.69 4.10 -67.97
CA GLY A 211 26.00 2.77 -67.41
C GLY A 211 26.49 2.82 -65.97
N THR A 212 27.11 3.92 -65.53
CA THR A 212 27.55 4.12 -64.12
C THR A 212 26.71 5.17 -63.40
N VAL A 213 26.48 6.33 -64.03
CA VAL A 213 25.71 7.44 -63.45
C VAL A 213 24.81 8.06 -64.50
N ASN A 214 23.50 8.19 -64.28
CA ASN A 214 22.63 8.80 -65.30
C ASN A 214 22.94 10.29 -65.46
N VAL A 215 22.95 11.04 -64.36
CA VAL A 215 23.32 12.47 -64.29
C VAL A 215 24.44 12.67 -63.28
N SER A 216 25.62 13.13 -63.73
CA SER A 216 26.79 13.40 -62.87
C SER A 216 27.13 14.89 -62.86
N ILE A 217 27.14 15.51 -61.69
CA ILE A 217 27.47 16.92 -61.47
C ILE A 217 28.66 17.00 -60.50
N ASN A 218 29.77 17.59 -60.94
CA ASN A 218 31.01 17.65 -60.17
C ASN A 218 31.60 19.06 -60.19
N GLY A 219 31.89 19.65 -59.02
CA GLY A 219 32.53 20.97 -58.96
C GLY A 219 31.73 22.10 -59.64
N SER A 220 30.41 21.96 -59.81
CA SER A 220 29.62 22.79 -60.72
C SER A 220 28.53 23.58 -59.98
N THR A 221 28.09 24.68 -60.57
CA THR A 221 27.01 25.55 -60.05
C THR A 221 25.82 25.52 -61.00
N ILE A 222 24.62 25.28 -60.45
CA ILE A 222 23.34 25.35 -61.16
C ILE A 222 22.50 26.46 -60.52
N GLY A 223 22.12 27.47 -61.30
CA GLY A 223 21.32 28.61 -60.85
C GLY A 223 19.83 28.29 -60.70
N GLY A 224 19.32 27.28 -61.42
CA GLY A 224 17.96 26.77 -61.31
C GLY A 224 17.84 25.45 -60.52
N SER A 225 16.85 24.65 -60.87
CA SER A 225 16.55 23.35 -60.27
C SER A 225 17.10 22.18 -61.09
N ILE A 226 17.18 21.01 -60.47
CA ILE A 226 17.30 19.72 -61.17
C ILE A 226 15.91 19.07 -61.16
N VAL A 227 15.29 18.91 -62.33
CA VAL A 227 13.90 18.45 -62.48
C VAL A 227 13.85 17.17 -63.30
N ASN A 228 13.22 16.14 -62.75
CA ASN A 228 12.79 14.95 -63.49
C ASN A 228 11.26 14.92 -63.51
N ASP A 229 10.67 15.38 -64.63
CA ASP A 229 9.22 15.50 -64.80
C ASP A 229 8.52 14.13 -64.82
N ALA A 230 7.19 14.11 -64.80
CA ALA A 230 6.39 12.89 -64.72
C ALA A 230 6.73 11.81 -65.78
N ASN A 231 7.16 12.23 -66.98
CA ASN A 231 7.59 11.33 -68.06
C ASN A 231 9.10 11.04 -68.06
N GLY A 232 9.85 11.71 -67.18
CA GLY A 232 11.30 11.59 -67.09
C GLY A 232 11.75 10.27 -66.46
N SER A 233 12.72 9.62 -67.08
CA SER A 233 13.28 8.33 -66.65
C SER A 233 14.81 8.34 -66.60
N LEU A 234 15.35 7.99 -65.43
CA LEU A 234 16.76 7.79 -65.15
C LEU A 234 16.92 6.42 -64.48
N THR A 235 17.23 5.34 -65.22
CA THR A 235 17.09 3.97 -64.66
C THR A 235 18.28 3.01 -64.87
N SER A 236 19.23 3.30 -65.77
CA SER A 236 20.26 2.31 -66.13
C SER A 236 21.53 2.32 -65.26
N GLY A 237 21.86 3.46 -64.64
CA GLY A 237 23.12 3.65 -63.91
C GLY A 237 23.16 2.97 -62.54
N SER A 238 24.37 2.86 -61.96
CA SER A 238 24.53 2.55 -60.53
C SER A 238 24.05 3.69 -59.64
N ILE A 239 24.11 4.93 -60.13
CA ILE A 239 23.55 6.11 -59.46
C ILE A 239 22.64 6.85 -60.44
N GLY A 240 21.42 7.22 -60.00
CA GLY A 240 20.53 8.06 -60.79
C GLY A 240 21.09 9.47 -60.96
N ILE A 241 21.13 10.25 -59.88
CA ILE A 241 21.73 11.59 -59.83
C ILE A 241 22.89 11.58 -58.84
N LYS A 242 24.09 11.97 -59.30
CA LYS A 242 25.28 12.12 -58.44
C LYS A 242 25.74 13.58 -58.44
N MET A 243 25.85 14.17 -57.26
CA MET A 243 26.45 15.49 -57.04
C MET A 243 27.69 15.39 -56.17
N THR A 244 28.76 16.12 -56.51
CA THR A 244 29.98 16.21 -55.70
C THR A 244 30.56 17.61 -55.75
N SER A 245 30.83 18.24 -54.61
CA SER A 245 31.43 19.59 -54.53
C SER A 245 30.69 20.62 -55.38
N SER A 246 29.35 20.58 -55.41
CA SER A 246 28.51 21.36 -56.32
C SER A 246 27.45 22.17 -55.56
N THR A 247 26.91 23.20 -56.21
CA THR A 247 25.86 24.06 -55.64
C THR A 247 24.65 24.09 -56.59
N VAL A 248 23.46 23.92 -56.04
CA VAL A 248 22.17 24.09 -56.74
C VAL A 248 21.37 25.15 -55.98
N ALA A 249 21.09 26.29 -56.62
CA ALA A 249 20.33 27.36 -55.98
C ALA A 249 18.83 27.02 -55.87
N GLY A 250 18.30 26.20 -56.78
CA GLY A 250 16.93 25.69 -56.72
C GLY A 250 16.80 24.36 -55.98
N SER A 251 15.76 23.62 -56.35
CA SER A 251 15.38 22.31 -55.78
C SER A 251 15.90 21.14 -56.61
N ILE A 252 15.90 19.95 -56.00
CA ILE A 252 15.90 18.68 -56.75
C ILE A 252 14.47 18.14 -56.72
N SER A 253 13.80 18.10 -57.87
CA SER A 253 12.39 17.71 -57.98
C SER A 253 12.23 16.47 -58.86
N ASN A 254 11.55 15.45 -58.34
CA ASN A 254 11.23 14.23 -59.06
C ASN A 254 9.73 13.94 -59.07
N ALA A 255 9.11 14.05 -60.23
CA ALA A 255 7.76 13.54 -60.50
C ALA A 255 7.77 12.25 -61.31
N GLY A 256 8.88 11.93 -61.99
CA GLY A 256 9.07 10.70 -62.78
C GLY A 256 9.79 9.59 -62.00
N VAL A 257 10.66 8.85 -62.70
CA VAL A 257 11.40 7.71 -62.15
C VAL A 257 12.91 7.98 -62.13
N ILE A 258 13.49 7.95 -60.92
CA ILE A 258 14.94 7.96 -60.70
C ILE A 258 15.31 6.66 -59.97
N ILE A 259 16.00 5.75 -60.66
CA ILE A 259 16.49 4.50 -60.10
C ILE A 259 17.98 4.38 -60.44
N GLY A 260 18.80 4.14 -59.41
CA GLY A 260 20.16 3.61 -59.59
C GLY A 260 20.27 2.24 -58.95
N SER A 261 21.09 1.34 -59.50
CA SER A 261 21.27 0.02 -58.87
C SER A 261 21.88 0.09 -57.47
N ASN A 262 22.54 1.19 -57.10
CA ASN A 262 23.04 1.51 -55.76
C ASN A 262 22.23 2.66 -55.14
N ASN A 263 22.39 3.90 -55.63
CA ASN A 263 21.68 5.09 -55.12
C ASN A 263 20.73 5.67 -56.17
N GLY A 264 19.54 6.14 -55.76
CA GLY A 264 18.71 6.96 -56.64
C GLY A 264 19.31 8.36 -56.80
N VAL A 265 19.47 9.06 -55.68
CA VAL A 265 20.08 10.39 -55.60
C VAL A 265 21.18 10.38 -54.53
N LYS A 266 22.41 10.77 -54.91
CA LYS A 266 23.57 10.85 -54.02
C LYS A 266 24.21 12.23 -54.09
N ILE A 267 24.25 12.92 -52.96
CA ILE A 267 24.77 14.28 -52.83
C ILE A 267 25.94 14.25 -51.84
N ASN A 268 27.13 14.65 -52.29
CA ASN A 268 28.35 14.62 -51.48
C ASN A 268 29.04 15.99 -51.47
N SER A 269 29.36 16.51 -50.30
CA SER A 269 30.09 17.78 -50.14
C SER A 269 29.46 18.92 -50.96
N SER A 270 28.14 18.95 -51.05
CA SER A 270 27.39 19.83 -51.96
C SER A 270 26.29 20.59 -51.22
N GLU A 271 25.83 21.67 -51.81
CA GLU A 271 24.80 22.55 -51.27
C GLU A 271 23.57 22.59 -52.20
N ILE A 272 22.39 22.43 -51.61
CA ILE A 272 21.10 22.66 -52.27
C ILE A 272 20.41 23.75 -51.46
N SER A 273 20.18 24.93 -52.04
CA SER A 273 19.66 26.07 -51.28
C SER A 273 18.16 25.95 -50.97
N ASP A 274 17.40 25.19 -51.76
CA ASP A 274 15.98 24.88 -51.53
C ASP A 274 15.79 23.40 -51.14
N SER A 275 14.73 22.75 -51.64
CA SER A 275 14.21 21.48 -51.15
C SER A 275 14.54 20.31 -52.08
N ILE A 276 14.47 19.09 -51.55
CA ILE A 276 14.42 17.86 -52.34
C ILE A 276 12.98 17.37 -52.32
N VAL A 277 12.31 17.37 -53.47
CA VAL A 277 10.87 17.05 -53.60
C VAL A 277 10.69 15.79 -54.44
N ASN A 278 9.96 14.83 -53.91
CA ASN A 278 9.59 13.60 -54.61
C ASN A 278 8.08 13.41 -54.65
N SER A 279 7.51 13.41 -55.84
CA SER A 279 6.13 12.98 -56.12
C SER A 279 6.06 11.76 -57.06
N GLY A 280 7.21 11.27 -57.52
CA GLY A 280 7.38 10.03 -58.29
C GLY A 280 8.14 8.95 -57.51
N LEU A 281 9.03 8.22 -58.17
CA LEU A 281 9.87 7.17 -57.57
C LEU A 281 11.34 7.57 -57.50
N ILE A 282 11.93 7.53 -56.30
CA ILE A 282 13.39 7.50 -56.09
C ILE A 282 13.75 6.12 -55.52
N GLY A 283 14.52 5.33 -56.28
CA GLY A 283 14.86 3.94 -55.93
C GLY A 283 16.36 3.65 -55.92
N GLY A 284 16.78 2.74 -55.03
CA GLY A 284 18.15 2.18 -55.02
C GLY A 284 18.29 0.98 -54.09
N THR A 285 19.42 0.28 -54.08
CA THR A 285 19.68 -0.80 -53.10
C THR A 285 20.36 -0.30 -51.83
N ASN A 286 21.08 0.82 -51.90
CA ASN A 286 21.89 1.37 -50.83
C ASN A 286 22.07 2.89 -50.96
N PRO A 287 21.71 3.66 -49.94
CA PRO A 287 20.44 4.38 -49.81
C PRO A 287 19.80 4.94 -51.09
N ALA A 288 18.47 5.03 -51.13
CA ALA A 288 17.76 5.63 -52.29
C ALA A 288 18.05 7.14 -52.41
N LEU A 289 18.02 7.87 -51.30
CA LEU A 289 18.45 9.26 -51.18
C LEU A 289 19.55 9.36 -50.12
N GLN A 290 20.77 9.77 -50.51
CA GLN A 290 21.90 9.92 -49.60
C GLN A 290 22.46 11.35 -49.62
N LEU A 291 22.60 11.95 -48.43
CA LEU A 291 23.36 13.16 -48.17
C LEU A 291 24.64 12.82 -47.40
N LEU A 292 25.78 13.27 -47.90
CA LEU A 292 27.08 13.10 -47.25
C LEU A 292 27.85 14.43 -47.20
N ASN A 293 28.22 14.91 -46.02
CA ASN A 293 28.90 16.21 -45.84
C ASN A 293 28.21 17.37 -46.58
N SER A 294 26.89 17.37 -46.67
CA SER A 294 26.12 18.24 -47.55
C SER A 294 25.11 19.08 -46.77
N SER A 295 24.61 20.15 -47.40
CA SER A 295 23.58 21.01 -46.83
C SER A 295 22.35 21.10 -47.74
N VAL A 296 21.17 21.09 -47.13
CA VAL A 296 19.88 21.39 -47.77
C VAL A 296 19.24 22.55 -47.02
N GLY A 297 19.02 23.68 -47.70
CA GLY A 297 18.41 24.87 -47.11
C GLY A 297 16.90 24.71 -46.89
N GLY A 298 16.23 23.92 -47.73
CA GLY A 298 14.82 23.59 -47.60
C GLY A 298 14.55 22.27 -46.89
N SER A 299 13.48 21.59 -47.31
CA SER A 299 13.01 20.32 -46.73
C SER A 299 13.28 19.13 -47.66
N ILE A 300 13.24 17.91 -47.12
CA ILE A 300 13.02 16.70 -47.93
C ILE A 300 11.52 16.42 -47.89
N ILE A 301 10.84 16.46 -49.04
CA ILE A 301 9.39 16.33 -49.15
C ILE A 301 9.08 15.11 -50.02
N ASN A 302 8.48 14.08 -49.43
CA ASN A 302 7.90 12.97 -50.16
C ASN A 302 6.38 13.15 -50.21
N ALA A 303 5.87 13.65 -51.34
CA ALA A 303 4.45 13.94 -51.55
C ALA A 303 3.58 12.67 -51.50
N SER A 304 2.26 12.80 -51.48
CA SER A 304 1.32 11.68 -51.31
C SER A 304 1.44 10.56 -52.35
N THR A 305 1.89 10.88 -53.56
CA THR A 305 2.17 9.92 -54.64
C THR A 305 3.62 9.46 -54.68
N GLY A 306 4.48 10.08 -53.87
CA GLY A 306 5.91 9.84 -53.85
C GLY A 306 6.29 8.53 -53.16
N SER A 307 7.25 7.83 -53.74
CA SER A 307 7.91 6.67 -53.14
C SER A 307 9.42 6.87 -53.12
N ILE A 308 10.03 6.77 -51.94
CA ILE A 308 11.49 6.68 -51.76
C ILE A 308 11.77 5.30 -51.20
N SER A 309 12.37 4.40 -51.99
CA SER A 309 12.46 2.98 -51.62
C SER A 309 13.85 2.41 -51.81
N SER A 310 14.36 1.69 -50.81
CA SER A 310 15.58 0.90 -50.92
C SER A 310 15.56 -0.41 -50.14
N VAL A 311 16.63 -1.21 -50.23
CA VAL A 311 16.83 -2.39 -49.36
C VAL A 311 17.44 -1.99 -48.02
N ASN A 312 18.38 -1.04 -48.01
CA ASN A 312 19.03 -0.53 -46.79
C ASN A 312 18.30 0.72 -46.24
N ALA A 313 18.98 1.85 -46.01
CA ALA A 313 18.32 3.09 -45.59
C ALA A 313 17.62 3.77 -46.78
N ALA A 314 16.34 4.13 -46.71
CA ALA A 314 15.69 4.82 -47.84
C ALA A 314 16.18 6.26 -47.98
N VAL A 315 16.20 7.00 -46.86
CA VAL A 315 16.80 8.33 -46.73
C VAL A 315 17.94 8.25 -45.71
N ASP A 316 19.16 8.60 -46.11
CA ASP A 316 20.36 8.58 -45.27
C ASP A 316 21.04 9.95 -45.22
N ILE A 317 21.23 10.48 -44.02
CA ILE A 317 21.82 11.80 -43.76
C ILE A 317 23.07 11.63 -42.91
N SER A 318 24.24 11.75 -43.52
CA SER A 318 25.54 11.53 -42.88
C SER A 318 26.40 12.80 -42.88
N SER A 319 26.78 13.28 -41.69
CA SER A 319 27.53 14.54 -41.48
C SER A 319 26.94 15.73 -42.26
N SER A 320 25.62 15.79 -42.35
CA SER A 320 24.90 16.72 -43.23
C SER A 320 23.83 17.48 -42.47
N SER A 321 23.48 18.68 -42.95
CA SER A 321 22.49 19.55 -42.33
C SER A 321 21.29 19.81 -43.25
N ILE A 322 20.08 19.66 -42.72
CA ILE A 322 18.84 20.09 -43.36
C ILE A 322 18.25 21.21 -42.50
N SER A 323 18.06 22.41 -43.06
CA SER A 323 17.48 23.52 -42.28
C SER A 323 15.97 23.37 -42.12
N GLY A 324 15.28 22.82 -43.13
CA GLY A 324 13.86 22.46 -43.08
C GLY A 324 13.58 21.09 -42.44
N ALA A 325 12.44 20.51 -42.80
CA ALA A 325 11.94 19.25 -42.24
C ALA A 325 12.13 18.06 -43.19
N ILE A 326 11.89 16.85 -42.68
CA ILE A 326 11.54 15.70 -43.53
C ILE A 326 10.03 15.49 -43.45
N ASN A 327 9.33 15.73 -44.56
CA ASN A 327 7.88 15.63 -44.65
C ASN A 327 7.48 14.44 -45.54
N ASN A 328 6.88 13.42 -44.94
CA ASN A 328 6.39 12.26 -45.66
C ASN A 328 4.86 12.21 -45.68
N ALA A 329 4.27 12.37 -46.87
CA ALA A 329 2.87 12.07 -47.15
C ALA A 329 2.70 10.80 -48.01
N GLY A 330 3.76 10.35 -48.69
CA GLY A 330 3.79 9.12 -49.47
C GLY A 330 4.42 7.95 -48.72
N THR A 331 5.22 7.13 -49.41
CA THR A 331 5.93 5.99 -48.83
C THR A 331 7.44 6.23 -48.79
N ILE A 332 8.07 6.03 -47.63
CA ILE A 332 9.52 5.90 -47.50
C ILE A 332 9.81 4.50 -46.94
N ALA A 333 10.49 3.64 -47.71
CA ALA A 333 10.64 2.22 -47.41
C ALA A 333 12.09 1.73 -47.50
N GLY A 334 12.56 1.03 -46.47
CA GLY A 334 13.89 0.42 -46.39
C GLY A 334 14.04 -0.51 -45.19
N ASN A 335 15.24 -1.04 -44.95
CA ASN A 335 15.58 -1.60 -43.64
C ASN A 335 15.47 -0.52 -42.55
N THR A 336 15.97 0.68 -42.86
CA THR A 336 15.69 1.90 -42.10
C THR A 336 14.99 2.90 -43.04
N ALA A 337 13.82 3.42 -42.70
CA ALA A 337 13.16 4.39 -43.60
C ALA A 337 13.93 5.73 -43.60
N ILE A 338 14.23 6.28 -42.43
CA ILE A 338 15.01 7.52 -42.27
C ILE A 338 16.18 7.28 -41.31
N ASN A 339 17.41 7.45 -41.78
CA ASN A 339 18.64 7.33 -40.98
C ASN A 339 19.35 8.68 -40.85
N ILE A 340 19.68 9.09 -39.62
CA ILE A 340 20.34 10.37 -39.30
C ILE A 340 21.60 10.08 -38.49
N GLY A 341 22.76 10.29 -39.08
CA GLY A 341 24.06 10.07 -38.46
C GLY A 341 24.40 11.08 -37.34
N ALA A 342 25.36 10.73 -36.49
CA ALA A 342 25.68 11.48 -35.26
C ALA A 342 26.10 12.95 -35.47
N ALA A 343 26.76 13.26 -36.59
CA ALA A 343 27.17 14.61 -36.96
C ALA A 343 26.15 15.34 -37.87
N SER A 344 24.93 14.81 -37.99
CA SER A 344 23.88 15.37 -38.83
C SER A 344 22.84 16.13 -38.03
N SER A 345 22.20 17.12 -38.66
CA SER A 345 21.14 17.93 -38.03
C SER A 345 19.95 18.17 -38.96
N ILE A 346 18.74 18.14 -38.41
CA ILE A 346 17.49 18.56 -39.07
C ILE A 346 16.86 19.68 -38.23
N GLY A 347 16.62 20.84 -38.82
CA GLY A 347 16.12 22.04 -38.12
C GLY A 347 14.59 22.19 -38.06
N GLY A 348 13.86 21.50 -38.95
CA GLY A 348 12.38 21.56 -39.04
C GLY A 348 11.65 20.30 -38.55
N GLY A 349 12.35 19.33 -37.98
CA GLY A 349 11.73 18.08 -37.51
C GLY A 349 11.43 17.04 -38.60
N VAL A 350 10.67 16.02 -38.22
CA VAL A 350 10.19 14.94 -39.09
C VAL A 350 8.68 14.80 -38.94
N THR A 351 7.93 14.96 -40.03
CA THR A 351 6.47 14.79 -40.04
C THR A 351 6.06 13.66 -40.98
N ASN A 352 5.27 12.72 -40.47
CA ASN A 352 4.71 11.60 -41.23
C ASN A 352 3.17 11.62 -41.23
N SER A 353 2.59 11.80 -42.41
CA SER A 353 1.17 11.58 -42.72
C SER A 353 0.94 10.41 -43.70
N GLY A 354 2.03 9.86 -44.26
CA GLY A 354 2.02 8.67 -45.10
C GLY A 354 2.55 7.42 -44.38
N THR A 355 3.32 6.60 -45.08
CA THR A 355 3.92 5.37 -44.54
C THR A 355 5.44 5.48 -44.44
N LEU A 356 5.99 5.24 -43.25
CA LEU A 356 7.40 4.90 -43.05
C LEU A 356 7.50 3.38 -42.86
N GLN A 357 8.20 2.69 -43.74
CA GLN A 357 8.37 1.25 -43.66
C GLN A 357 9.84 0.92 -43.44
N GLY A 358 10.23 0.76 -42.18
CA GLY A 358 11.54 0.29 -41.76
C GLY A 358 11.47 -1.11 -41.18
N THR A 359 12.09 -2.13 -41.79
CA THR A 359 12.07 -3.47 -41.16
C THR A 359 12.78 -3.50 -39.80
N THR A 360 13.70 -2.56 -39.56
CA THR A 360 14.39 -2.34 -38.29
C THR A 360 13.95 -1.04 -37.64
N ALA A 361 14.05 0.08 -38.36
CA ALA A 361 13.69 1.39 -37.82
C ALA A 361 12.92 2.23 -38.83
N SER A 362 11.76 2.75 -38.45
CA SER A 362 11.11 3.82 -39.20
C SER A 362 11.93 5.10 -39.14
N ILE A 363 12.50 5.42 -37.99
CA ILE A 363 13.41 6.54 -37.80
C ILE A 363 14.56 6.07 -36.91
N ASN A 364 15.80 6.24 -37.37
CA ASN A 364 17.00 6.05 -36.56
C ASN A 364 17.75 7.38 -36.43
N ASN A 365 17.71 7.97 -35.24
CA ASN A 365 18.36 9.24 -34.93
C ASN A 365 19.57 9.06 -34.01
N ALA A 366 20.78 9.20 -34.57
CA ALA A 366 22.00 9.39 -33.79
C ALA A 366 22.44 10.86 -33.72
N GLY A 367 21.90 11.71 -34.60
CA GLY A 367 22.22 13.14 -34.69
C GLY A 367 21.26 14.03 -33.91
N THR A 368 21.01 15.23 -34.42
CA THR A 368 20.06 16.19 -33.84
C THR A 368 18.84 16.36 -34.74
N ILE A 369 17.65 16.11 -34.20
CA ILE A 369 16.39 16.57 -34.77
C ILE A 369 15.88 17.68 -33.87
N ALA A 370 15.82 18.88 -34.40
CA ALA A 370 15.25 20.04 -33.74
C ALA A 370 14.09 20.58 -34.58
N SER A 371 13.17 21.27 -33.92
CA SER A 371 12.21 22.17 -34.58
C SER A 371 12.46 23.57 -34.03
N THR A 372 13.30 24.36 -34.72
CA THR A 372 13.61 25.75 -34.32
C THR A 372 12.98 26.72 -35.32
N GLY A 373 12.18 27.69 -34.84
CA GLY A 373 11.78 28.83 -35.66
C GLY A 373 10.46 28.74 -36.42
N PHE A 374 9.65 27.70 -36.20
CA PHE A 374 8.26 27.65 -36.68
C PHE A 374 7.30 27.89 -35.51
N GLY A 375 6.72 29.10 -35.46
CA GLY A 375 5.74 29.45 -34.45
C GLY A 375 4.46 28.64 -34.59
N GLY A 376 4.20 27.73 -33.65
CA GLY A 376 2.90 27.10 -33.44
C GLY A 376 2.94 25.59 -33.22
N ALA A 377 2.47 25.17 -32.04
CA ALA A 377 1.81 23.89 -31.70
C ALA A 377 2.40 22.51 -32.12
N ASP A 378 3.51 22.43 -32.86
CA ASP A 378 3.93 21.18 -33.49
C ASP A 378 5.01 20.41 -32.71
N ALA A 379 5.05 19.10 -32.97
CA ALA A 379 6.01 18.16 -32.40
C ALA A 379 7.23 18.02 -33.31
N THR A 380 8.41 17.78 -32.73
CA THR A 380 9.66 17.63 -33.50
C THR A 380 9.67 16.35 -34.34
N VAL A 381 9.15 15.25 -33.81
CA VAL A 381 8.81 14.04 -34.57
C VAL A 381 7.31 13.83 -34.47
N LYS A 382 6.57 14.02 -35.57
CA LYS A 382 5.10 14.02 -35.58
C LYS A 382 4.54 12.97 -36.53
N PHE A 383 3.64 12.13 -36.03
CA PHE A 383 2.78 11.28 -36.84
C PHE A 383 1.35 11.84 -36.81
N SER A 384 0.79 12.15 -37.98
CA SER A 384 -0.53 12.79 -38.13
C SER A 384 -1.42 11.96 -39.05
N GLY A 385 -1.84 10.78 -38.57
CA GLY A 385 -2.56 9.76 -39.33
C GLY A 385 -1.66 8.84 -40.16
N GLY A 386 -0.33 9.02 -40.05
CA GLY A 386 0.65 8.19 -40.74
C GLY A 386 0.93 6.87 -40.01
N ASN A 387 1.41 5.88 -40.76
CA ASN A 387 1.82 4.58 -40.25
C ASN A 387 3.34 4.45 -40.24
N ALA A 388 3.89 3.85 -39.19
CA ALA A 388 5.29 3.42 -39.12
C ALA A 388 5.35 1.90 -38.89
N ILE A 389 6.10 1.20 -39.73
CA ILE A 389 6.47 -0.21 -39.53
C ILE A 389 7.93 -0.18 -39.09
N GLY A 390 8.25 -0.74 -37.91
CA GLY A 390 9.57 -0.67 -37.27
C GLY A 390 9.65 0.37 -36.14
N ASP A 391 10.85 0.50 -35.55
CA ASP A 391 11.07 1.30 -34.34
C ASP A 391 11.32 2.80 -34.63
N ILE A 392 11.06 3.64 -33.63
CA ILE A 392 11.65 4.98 -33.53
C ILE A 392 12.82 4.87 -32.55
N ILE A 393 14.05 4.94 -33.06
CA ILE A 393 15.28 4.81 -32.27
C ILE A 393 15.93 6.18 -32.13
N ASN A 394 16.19 6.60 -30.90
CA ASN A 394 16.91 7.83 -30.59
C ASN A 394 18.12 7.54 -29.70
N SER A 395 19.32 7.69 -30.25
CA SER A 395 20.60 7.75 -29.52
C SER A 395 21.23 9.14 -29.52
N GLY A 396 20.69 10.06 -30.33
CA GLY A 396 21.06 11.47 -30.36
C GLY A 396 20.09 12.36 -29.58
N LEU A 397 19.85 13.56 -30.11
CA LEU A 397 18.96 14.57 -29.54
C LEU A 397 17.70 14.73 -30.40
N ILE A 398 16.52 14.59 -29.78
CA ILE A 398 15.25 15.12 -30.29
C ILE A 398 14.84 16.24 -29.34
N SER A 399 14.82 17.48 -29.84
CA SER A 399 14.46 18.64 -29.03
C SER A 399 13.39 19.48 -29.73
N SER A 400 12.41 19.95 -28.97
CA SER A 400 11.34 20.80 -29.49
C SER A 400 11.40 22.19 -28.86
N SER A 401 11.41 23.23 -29.70
CA SER A 401 10.98 24.57 -29.25
C SER A 401 9.46 24.71 -29.27
N GLY A 402 8.75 23.80 -29.95
CA GLY A 402 7.30 23.62 -29.90
C GLY A 402 6.86 22.78 -28.70
N MET A 403 5.64 22.22 -28.74
CA MET A 403 5.02 21.61 -27.55
C MET A 403 5.58 20.22 -27.18
N VAL A 404 5.89 19.38 -28.17
CA VAL A 404 6.18 17.95 -27.92
C VAL A 404 7.47 17.50 -28.61
N GLY A 405 8.25 16.62 -27.97
CA GLY A 405 9.41 15.97 -28.59
C GLY A 405 8.98 14.97 -29.67
N VAL A 406 8.31 13.89 -29.26
CA VAL A 406 7.72 12.87 -30.16
C VAL A 406 6.22 12.80 -29.96
N SER A 407 5.42 12.93 -31.03
CA SER A 407 3.96 12.86 -30.96
C SER A 407 3.39 11.88 -31.99
N LEU A 408 2.57 10.95 -31.52
CA LEU A 408 1.71 10.11 -32.37
C LEU A 408 0.27 10.56 -32.17
N ALA A 409 -0.37 11.05 -33.24
CA ALA A 409 -1.71 11.65 -33.16
C ALA A 409 -2.65 11.17 -34.28
N ALA A 410 -3.95 11.47 -34.17
CA ALA A 410 -4.93 11.31 -35.26
C ALA A 410 -4.99 9.88 -35.85
N GLN A 411 -5.08 8.87 -34.99
CA GLN A 411 -5.14 7.44 -35.37
C GLN A 411 -3.86 6.89 -36.01
N SER A 412 -2.71 7.54 -35.76
CA SER A 412 -1.41 7.02 -36.17
C SER A 412 -1.12 5.66 -35.51
N SER A 413 -0.41 4.80 -36.24
CA SER A 413 0.06 3.51 -35.74
C SER A 413 1.58 3.36 -35.85
N LEU A 414 2.20 2.81 -34.82
CA LEU A 414 3.60 2.39 -34.80
C LEU A 414 3.65 0.89 -34.53
N GLY A 415 4.12 0.14 -35.54
CA GLY A 415 4.28 -1.31 -35.50
C GLY A 415 5.47 -1.78 -34.65
N GLY A 416 6.38 -0.88 -34.29
CA GLY A 416 7.54 -1.15 -33.44
C GLY A 416 7.49 -0.46 -32.07
N SER A 417 8.65 -0.25 -31.50
CA SER A 417 8.88 0.41 -30.20
C SER A 417 9.39 1.84 -30.37
N ILE A 418 9.27 2.65 -29.32
CA ILE A 418 10.07 3.87 -29.17
C ILE A 418 11.24 3.54 -28.24
N VAL A 419 12.47 3.62 -28.75
CA VAL A 419 13.70 3.27 -28.02
C VAL A 419 14.56 4.52 -27.85
N ASN A 420 14.67 5.02 -26.62
CA ASN A 420 15.47 6.21 -26.29
C ASN A 420 16.69 5.85 -25.44
N THR A 421 17.87 5.92 -26.05
CA THR A 421 19.18 5.87 -25.37
C THR A 421 19.84 7.25 -25.29
N GLY A 422 19.35 8.21 -26.09
CA GLY A 422 19.80 9.60 -26.10
C GLY A 422 18.88 10.51 -25.28
N THR A 423 18.53 11.66 -25.85
CA THR A 423 17.68 12.67 -25.20
C THR A 423 16.47 13.02 -26.04
N ILE A 424 15.27 12.96 -25.46
CA ILE A 424 14.02 13.48 -26.00
C ILE A 424 13.49 14.55 -25.06
N ILE A 425 13.40 15.79 -25.54
CA ILE A 425 12.89 16.92 -24.76
C ILE A 425 11.79 17.62 -25.54
N GLY A 426 10.61 17.75 -24.92
CA GLY A 426 9.55 18.66 -25.37
C GLY A 426 9.34 19.81 -24.40
N ASN A 427 8.92 20.97 -24.91
CA ASN A 427 8.61 22.11 -24.05
C ASN A 427 7.49 21.79 -23.05
N LEU A 428 6.43 21.12 -23.52
CA LEU A 428 5.32 20.66 -22.70
C LEU A 428 5.50 19.18 -22.37
N VAL A 429 5.52 18.31 -23.39
CA VAL A 429 5.56 16.85 -23.21
C VAL A 429 6.74 16.22 -23.96
N GLY A 430 7.50 15.32 -23.32
CA GLY A 430 8.58 14.60 -24.00
C GLY A 430 8.05 13.68 -25.12
N ILE A 431 7.19 12.74 -24.76
CA ILE A 431 6.48 11.83 -25.69
C ILE A 431 4.96 11.91 -25.47
N ASN A 432 4.19 12.15 -26.53
CA ASN A 432 2.73 12.20 -26.51
C ASN A 432 2.11 11.13 -27.42
N LEU A 433 1.25 10.28 -26.87
CA LEU A 433 0.42 9.33 -27.61
C LEU A 433 -1.04 9.78 -27.55
N GLY A 434 -1.55 10.46 -28.57
CA GLY A 434 -2.91 10.98 -28.63
C GLY A 434 -3.78 10.27 -29.65
N SER A 435 -4.72 9.43 -29.22
CA SER A 435 -5.52 8.59 -30.13
C SER A 435 -4.65 7.80 -31.11
N SER A 436 -3.67 7.06 -30.59
CA SER A 436 -2.70 6.29 -31.39
C SER A 436 -2.49 4.88 -30.84
N THR A 437 -1.92 4.00 -31.67
CA THR A 437 -1.55 2.63 -31.26
C THR A 437 -0.06 2.41 -31.43
N ILE A 438 0.59 1.89 -30.38
CA ILE A 438 1.94 1.33 -30.44
C ILE A 438 1.84 -0.16 -30.13
N THR A 439 2.37 -1.02 -30.99
CA THR A 439 2.39 -2.47 -30.75
C THR A 439 3.61 -2.94 -29.96
N GLY A 440 4.74 -2.23 -30.05
CA GLY A 440 5.93 -2.47 -29.25
C GLY A 440 5.94 -1.75 -27.91
N ASP A 441 7.13 -1.56 -27.36
CA ASP A 441 7.38 -0.93 -26.06
C ASP A 441 7.71 0.57 -26.18
N LEU A 442 7.66 1.28 -25.05
CA LEU A 442 8.39 2.53 -24.84
C LEU A 442 9.58 2.24 -23.93
N GLN A 443 10.78 2.19 -24.49
CA GLN A 443 12.01 1.86 -23.78
C GLN A 443 12.89 3.09 -23.62
N ASN A 444 13.29 3.38 -22.39
CA ASN A 444 14.13 4.51 -22.04
C ASN A 444 15.34 4.09 -21.22
N SER A 445 16.54 4.33 -21.73
CA SER A 445 17.81 4.27 -20.99
C SER A 445 18.57 5.61 -21.02
N GLY A 446 18.05 6.61 -21.74
CA GLY A 446 18.51 8.00 -21.72
C GLY A 446 17.54 8.93 -20.99
N LEU A 447 17.38 10.16 -21.49
CA LEU A 447 16.47 11.17 -20.92
C LEU A 447 15.22 11.33 -21.78
N ILE A 448 14.04 11.25 -21.16
CA ILE A 448 12.78 11.78 -21.71
C ILE A 448 12.27 12.86 -20.76
N ALA A 449 12.09 14.08 -21.25
CA ALA A 449 11.65 15.20 -20.43
C ALA A 449 10.56 16.08 -21.06
N GLY A 450 9.57 16.44 -20.27
CA GLY A 450 8.64 17.54 -20.54
C GLY A 450 8.90 18.70 -19.59
N THR A 451 9.38 19.83 -20.10
CA THR A 451 9.87 20.92 -19.24
C THR A 451 8.78 21.74 -18.55
N ASN A 452 7.54 21.68 -19.04
CA ASN A 452 6.38 22.40 -18.47
C ASN A 452 5.15 21.52 -18.25
N SER A 453 5.22 20.20 -18.51
CA SER A 453 4.10 19.26 -18.29
C SER A 453 4.63 17.87 -18.01
N GLU A 454 4.29 16.87 -18.83
CA GLU A 454 4.61 15.47 -18.58
C GLU A 454 5.87 14.97 -19.32
N GLY A 455 6.62 14.06 -18.71
CA GLY A 455 7.68 13.35 -19.44
C GLY A 455 7.10 12.53 -20.58
N VAL A 456 6.14 11.67 -20.25
CA VAL A 456 5.38 10.84 -21.18
C VAL A 456 3.89 10.97 -20.89
N GLY A 457 3.10 11.31 -21.92
CA GLY A 457 1.64 11.39 -21.85
C GLY A 457 0.97 10.41 -22.82
N ILE A 458 0.04 9.60 -22.30
CA ILE A 458 -0.76 8.65 -23.08
C ILE A 458 -2.24 9.04 -22.95
N TYR A 459 -2.77 9.66 -24.00
CA TYR A 459 -4.05 10.37 -24.00
C TYR A 459 -5.06 9.83 -25.01
N THR A 460 -6.34 10.14 -24.78
CA THR A 460 -7.39 10.10 -25.79
C THR A 460 -7.60 8.71 -26.41
N ARG A 461 -7.77 7.68 -25.58
CA ARG A 461 -8.03 6.28 -25.99
C ARG A 461 -6.88 5.66 -26.77
N SER A 462 -5.65 6.10 -26.50
CA SER A 462 -4.45 5.47 -27.03
C SER A 462 -4.26 4.06 -26.45
N THR A 463 -3.61 3.20 -27.23
CA THR A 463 -3.22 1.85 -26.79
C THR A 463 -1.71 1.68 -26.95
N LEU A 464 -1.02 1.41 -25.84
CA LEU A 464 0.32 0.84 -25.84
C LEU A 464 0.19 -0.65 -25.56
N ALA A 465 0.44 -1.51 -26.56
CA ALA A 465 0.34 -2.96 -26.37
C ALA A 465 1.54 -3.53 -25.62
N GLY A 466 2.71 -2.91 -25.74
CA GLY A 466 3.90 -3.25 -24.96
C GLY A 466 3.94 -2.60 -23.59
N SER A 467 5.14 -2.55 -23.03
CA SER A 467 5.47 -2.03 -21.71
C SER A 467 6.06 -0.62 -21.80
N VAL A 468 5.99 0.13 -20.70
CA VAL A 468 6.86 1.29 -20.47
C VAL A 468 8.05 0.80 -19.64
N VAL A 469 9.25 0.82 -20.21
CA VAL A 469 10.48 0.33 -19.59
C VAL A 469 11.45 1.48 -19.40
N ASN A 470 11.66 1.92 -18.16
CA ASN A 470 12.72 2.86 -17.82
C ASN A 470 13.90 2.08 -17.23
N SER A 471 14.88 1.76 -18.06
CA SER A 471 16.07 0.98 -17.70
C SER A 471 16.99 1.73 -16.74
N ALA A 472 17.96 1.01 -16.15
CA ALA A 472 19.00 1.63 -15.32
C ALA A 472 19.74 2.73 -16.09
N GLY A 473 19.95 3.89 -15.45
CA GLY A 473 20.49 5.10 -16.09
C GLY A 473 19.44 5.95 -16.84
N GLY A 474 18.27 5.38 -17.14
CA GLY A 474 17.16 6.09 -17.77
C GLY A 474 16.47 7.06 -16.81
N THR A 475 16.09 8.23 -17.31
CA THR A 475 15.26 9.21 -16.62
C THR A 475 14.04 9.56 -17.45
N ILE A 476 12.85 9.41 -16.86
CA ILE A 476 11.61 10.01 -17.34
C ILE A 476 11.24 11.12 -16.37
N SER A 477 11.18 12.37 -16.83
CA SER A 477 10.93 13.53 -15.98
C SER A 477 9.85 14.45 -16.55
N GLY A 478 8.93 14.88 -15.71
CA GLY A 478 7.97 15.93 -16.03
C GLY A 478 7.96 17.02 -14.98
N ALA A 479 7.72 18.27 -15.38
CA ALA A 479 7.50 19.37 -14.45
C ALA A 479 6.25 19.14 -13.56
N TYR A 480 5.22 18.49 -14.12
CA TYR A 480 4.04 18.06 -13.38
C TYR A 480 4.10 16.56 -13.11
N ASP A 481 3.66 15.73 -14.06
CA ASP A 481 3.67 14.27 -13.94
C ASP A 481 4.82 13.66 -14.75
N ALA A 482 5.53 12.65 -14.27
CA ALA A 482 6.57 12.02 -15.11
C ALA A 482 5.94 11.17 -16.22
N LEU A 483 4.98 10.30 -15.85
CA LEU A 483 4.20 9.47 -16.75
C LEU A 483 2.71 9.60 -16.42
N ARG A 484 1.91 10.04 -17.40
CA ARG A 484 0.46 10.19 -17.25
C ARG A 484 -0.31 9.37 -18.29
N VAL A 485 -1.31 8.62 -17.83
CA VAL A 485 -2.21 7.81 -18.67
C VAL A 485 -3.64 8.30 -18.44
N VAL A 486 -4.34 8.71 -19.49
CA VAL A 486 -5.69 9.30 -19.39
C VAL A 486 -6.64 8.61 -20.37
N GLY A 487 -7.66 7.92 -19.84
CA GLY A 487 -8.67 7.22 -20.64
C GLY A 487 -8.09 6.30 -21.72
N SER A 488 -6.91 5.75 -21.44
CA SER A 488 -6.05 5.02 -22.39
C SER A 488 -5.58 3.71 -21.75
N LYS A 489 -5.04 2.81 -22.58
CA LYS A 489 -4.67 1.46 -22.17
C LYS A 489 -3.18 1.19 -22.38
N ILE A 490 -2.54 0.62 -21.35
CA ILE A 490 -1.23 -0.04 -21.45
C ILE A 490 -1.46 -1.53 -21.18
N THR A 491 -1.02 -2.40 -22.08
CA THR A 491 -1.21 -3.85 -21.93
C THR A 491 -0.01 -4.53 -21.24
N GLY A 492 1.20 -4.03 -21.45
CA GLY A 492 2.39 -4.47 -20.74
C GLY A 492 2.54 -3.85 -19.34
N ASP A 493 3.73 -4.01 -18.78
CA ASP A 493 4.10 -3.49 -17.46
C ASP A 493 4.56 -2.03 -17.55
N ILE A 494 4.56 -1.34 -16.41
CA ILE A 494 5.41 -0.16 -16.20
C ILE A 494 6.59 -0.60 -15.34
N SER A 495 7.74 -0.82 -15.96
CA SER A 495 8.96 -1.33 -15.31
C SER A 495 9.99 -0.23 -15.15
N ASN A 496 10.40 0.05 -13.91
CA ASN A 496 11.35 1.10 -13.59
C ASN A 496 12.58 0.54 -12.88
N ALA A 497 13.75 0.71 -13.48
CA ALA A 497 15.07 0.50 -12.89
C ALA A 497 15.92 1.79 -12.87
N GLY A 498 15.42 2.88 -13.45
CA GLY A 498 16.00 4.22 -13.42
C GLY A 498 15.19 5.21 -12.58
N LEU A 499 15.13 6.47 -13.00
CA LEU A 499 14.35 7.53 -12.34
C LEU A 499 13.06 7.86 -13.10
N ILE A 500 11.93 7.82 -12.42
CA ILE A 500 10.65 8.39 -12.87
C ILE A 500 10.29 9.51 -11.88
N SER A 501 10.28 10.76 -12.33
CA SER A 501 10.15 11.92 -11.44
C SER A 501 9.18 12.99 -11.96
N GLY A 502 8.10 13.23 -11.22
CA GLY A 502 7.20 14.36 -11.41
C GLY A 502 7.51 15.45 -10.40
N ALA A 503 7.98 16.62 -10.84
CA ALA A 503 8.56 17.61 -9.94
C ALA A 503 7.55 18.26 -8.99
N THR A 504 6.33 18.53 -9.48
CA THR A 504 5.29 19.26 -8.71
C THR A 504 3.98 18.49 -8.54
N SER A 505 3.84 17.32 -9.18
CA SER A 505 2.62 16.50 -9.14
C SER A 505 2.97 15.02 -8.95
N ASN A 506 2.74 14.13 -9.92
CA ASN A 506 2.87 12.69 -9.71
C ASN A 506 4.10 12.09 -10.38
N GLY A 507 4.75 11.09 -9.77
CA GLY A 507 5.69 10.25 -10.52
C GLY A 507 4.95 9.54 -11.66
N LEU A 508 3.84 8.89 -11.32
CA LEU A 508 2.99 8.15 -12.24
C LEU A 508 1.52 8.41 -11.91
N PHE A 509 0.71 8.74 -12.93
CA PHE A 509 -0.71 9.03 -12.76
C PHE A 509 -1.58 8.29 -13.79
N LEU A 510 -2.51 7.47 -13.31
CA LEU A 510 -3.58 6.87 -14.10
C LEU A 510 -4.90 7.60 -13.83
N ASP A 511 -5.47 8.25 -14.84
CA ASP A 511 -6.63 9.13 -14.71
C ASP A 511 -7.74 8.78 -15.72
N SER A 512 -8.97 9.19 -15.43
CA SER A 512 -10.10 9.21 -16.35
C SER A 512 -10.37 7.87 -17.04
N ASN A 513 -10.44 6.78 -16.26
CA ASN A 513 -10.61 5.40 -16.72
C ASN A 513 -9.40 4.84 -17.49
N ALA A 514 -8.18 5.24 -17.10
CA ALA A 514 -6.98 4.61 -17.60
C ALA A 514 -6.88 3.16 -17.12
N ARG A 515 -6.39 2.27 -17.98
CA ARG A 515 -6.26 0.84 -17.67
C ARG A 515 -4.85 0.36 -17.94
N LEU A 516 -4.18 -0.10 -16.90
CA LEU A 516 -2.92 -0.82 -16.97
C LEU A 516 -3.21 -2.30 -16.73
N GLU A 517 -2.97 -3.14 -17.74
CA GLU A 517 -3.19 -4.59 -17.64
C GLU A 517 -2.01 -5.32 -16.97
N GLY A 518 -0.79 -4.82 -17.18
CA GLY A 518 0.40 -5.30 -16.49
C GLY A 518 0.55 -4.69 -15.11
N LYS A 519 1.64 -5.00 -14.41
CA LYS A 519 1.95 -4.44 -13.10
C LYS A 519 2.76 -3.14 -13.20
N ILE A 520 2.79 -2.38 -12.12
CA ILE A 520 3.89 -1.43 -11.88
C ILE A 520 5.00 -2.18 -11.16
N PHE A 521 6.20 -2.23 -11.73
CA PHE A 521 7.37 -2.88 -11.12
C PHE A 521 8.52 -1.89 -10.95
N ASN A 522 8.71 -1.40 -9.72
CA ASN A 522 9.87 -0.59 -9.37
C ASN A 522 10.98 -1.50 -8.82
N GLN A 523 12.04 -1.66 -9.60
CA GLN A 523 13.17 -2.55 -9.32
C GLN A 523 14.12 -1.94 -8.29
N ALA A 524 15.12 -2.71 -7.83
CA ALA A 524 16.01 -2.32 -6.74
C ALA A 524 16.77 -0.99 -6.95
N SER A 525 17.20 -0.71 -8.19
CA SER A 525 17.83 0.58 -8.56
C SER A 525 16.81 1.66 -8.96
N GLY A 526 15.54 1.29 -9.05
CA GLY A 526 14.46 2.16 -9.51
C GLY A 526 14.02 3.13 -8.42
N THR A 527 13.83 4.39 -8.82
CA THR A 527 13.18 5.43 -8.02
C THR A 527 11.96 5.97 -8.75
N ILE A 528 10.79 5.95 -8.10
CA ILE A 528 9.59 6.67 -8.53
C ILE A 528 9.31 7.77 -7.51
N THR A 529 9.21 9.02 -7.95
CA THR A 529 9.04 10.15 -7.03
C THR A 529 8.13 11.27 -7.56
N GLY A 530 7.46 11.95 -6.64
CA GLY A 530 6.68 13.17 -6.87
C GLY A 530 6.07 13.69 -5.56
N VAL A 531 5.08 14.58 -5.65
CA VAL A 531 4.21 14.90 -4.50
C VAL A 531 3.41 13.66 -4.10
N THR A 532 2.83 12.99 -5.09
CA THR A 532 2.39 11.59 -4.97
C THR A 532 3.24 10.74 -5.90
N ALA A 533 3.88 9.68 -5.43
CA ALA A 533 4.72 8.90 -6.35
C ALA A 533 3.87 8.10 -7.36
N ILE A 534 2.85 7.37 -6.89
CA ILE A 534 1.89 6.66 -7.74
C ILE A 534 0.47 7.09 -7.39
N ASN A 535 -0.28 7.60 -8.37
CA ASN A 535 -1.67 8.02 -8.22
C ASN A 535 -2.59 7.25 -9.17
N VAL A 536 -3.62 6.60 -8.62
CA VAL A 536 -4.64 5.88 -9.38
C VAL A 536 -5.97 6.57 -9.16
N GLY A 537 -6.38 7.37 -10.15
CA GLY A 537 -7.62 8.15 -10.14
C GLY A 537 -8.89 7.28 -10.20
N SER A 538 -10.03 7.89 -9.89
CA SER A 538 -11.33 7.22 -9.91
C SER A 538 -11.65 6.63 -11.29
N GLY A 539 -12.14 5.38 -11.31
CA GLY A 539 -12.44 4.64 -12.54
C GLY A 539 -11.22 4.05 -13.24
N SER A 540 -10.00 4.45 -12.87
CA SER A 540 -8.77 3.85 -13.39
C SER A 540 -8.44 2.52 -12.70
N GLN A 541 -7.72 1.66 -13.40
CA GLN A 541 -7.39 0.32 -12.93
C GLN A 541 -5.95 -0.08 -13.21
N ILE A 542 -5.31 -0.69 -12.22
CA ILE A 542 -4.07 -1.47 -12.36
C ILE A 542 -4.41 -2.93 -12.11
N ASN A 543 -4.16 -3.79 -13.10
CA ASN A 543 -4.20 -5.23 -12.95
C ASN A 543 -2.80 -5.73 -12.58
N ASN A 544 -2.67 -6.93 -11.99
CA ASN A 544 -1.41 -7.49 -11.52
C ASN A 544 -0.62 -6.68 -10.46
N GLY A 545 -1.17 -5.58 -9.95
CA GLY A 545 -0.72 -4.87 -8.75
C GLY A 545 0.52 -3.98 -8.94
N ILE A 546 1.06 -3.55 -7.80
CA ILE A 546 2.29 -2.76 -7.68
C ILE A 546 3.32 -3.61 -6.93
N THR A 547 4.49 -3.80 -7.51
CA THR A 547 5.63 -4.46 -6.87
C THR A 547 6.79 -3.48 -6.74
N ASN A 548 7.29 -3.29 -5.51
CA ASN A 548 8.41 -2.41 -5.22
C ASN A 548 9.55 -3.18 -4.55
N THR A 549 10.73 -3.16 -5.17
CA THR A 549 12.00 -3.59 -4.58
C THR A 549 13.03 -2.46 -4.48
N GLY A 550 12.69 -1.26 -4.98
CA GLY A 550 13.48 -0.03 -4.87
C GLY A 550 12.83 1.03 -4.00
N LEU A 551 12.94 2.29 -4.43
CA LEU A 551 12.36 3.45 -3.73
C LEU A 551 11.11 3.99 -4.44
N ILE A 552 10.00 4.10 -3.71
CA ILE A 552 8.83 4.90 -4.12
C ILE A 552 8.65 5.99 -3.07
N SER A 553 8.79 7.25 -3.48
CA SER A 553 8.86 8.39 -2.55
C SER A 553 7.93 9.52 -2.96
N GLY A 554 6.86 9.70 -2.19
CA GLY A 554 5.95 10.83 -2.30
C GLY A 554 6.01 11.72 -1.06
N THR A 555 6.00 13.04 -1.25
CA THR A 555 5.95 13.97 -0.10
C THR A 555 4.60 13.95 0.62
N THR A 556 3.52 13.62 -0.08
CA THR A 556 2.17 13.45 0.48
C THR A 556 1.79 11.97 0.55
N ALA A 557 1.93 11.22 -0.55
CA ALA A 557 1.62 9.80 -0.59
C ALA A 557 2.61 9.04 -1.49
N SER A 558 3.14 7.93 -1.01
CA SER A 558 3.86 6.99 -1.86
C SER A 558 2.90 6.37 -2.90
N ILE A 559 1.70 6.00 -2.46
CA ILE A 559 0.65 5.43 -3.31
C ILE A 559 -0.69 6.03 -2.88
N ASN A 560 -1.41 6.64 -3.82
CA ASN A 560 -2.79 7.07 -3.63
C ASN A 560 -3.71 6.31 -4.59
N ASN A 561 -4.70 5.60 -4.04
CA ASN A 561 -5.66 4.83 -4.82
C ASN A 561 -7.10 5.31 -4.59
N ALA A 562 -7.69 5.94 -5.61
CA ALA A 562 -9.13 6.19 -5.74
C ALA A 562 -9.80 5.27 -6.77
N GLY A 563 -9.00 4.52 -7.54
CA GLY A 563 -9.46 3.55 -8.53
C GLY A 563 -9.43 2.11 -8.00
N THR A 564 -8.93 1.20 -8.82
CA THR A 564 -8.82 -0.23 -8.49
C THR A 564 -7.40 -0.73 -8.72
N ILE A 565 -6.78 -1.32 -7.70
CA ILE A 565 -5.51 -2.03 -7.80
C ILE A 565 -5.78 -3.50 -7.48
N ILE A 566 -5.61 -4.37 -8.47
CA ILE A 566 -5.79 -5.81 -8.32
C ILE A 566 -4.46 -6.50 -8.51
N GLY A 567 -4.03 -7.30 -7.53
CA GLY A 567 -2.82 -8.10 -7.63
C GLY A 567 -3.08 -9.60 -7.65
N VAL A 568 -2.06 -10.38 -7.99
CA VAL A 568 -2.10 -11.84 -7.91
C VAL A 568 -1.81 -12.27 -6.47
N THR A 569 -0.55 -12.21 -6.05
CA THR A 569 -0.12 -12.58 -4.68
C THR A 569 -0.24 -11.44 -3.68
N ALA A 570 -0.08 -10.20 -4.14
CA ALA A 570 -0.52 -9.02 -3.42
C ALA A 570 -0.87 -7.89 -4.39
N ALA A 571 -1.82 -7.03 -4.03
CA ALA A 571 -2.14 -5.84 -4.82
C ALA A 571 -1.03 -4.78 -4.70
N ILE A 572 -0.46 -4.63 -3.51
CA ILE A 572 0.75 -3.85 -3.28
C ILE A 572 1.75 -4.76 -2.55
N ALA A 573 2.83 -5.15 -3.24
CA ALA A 573 3.93 -5.94 -2.70
C ALA A 573 5.18 -5.07 -2.57
N VAL A 574 5.77 -4.99 -1.37
CA VAL A 574 7.06 -4.34 -1.13
C VAL A 574 8.02 -5.37 -0.56
N THR A 575 9.11 -5.66 -1.28
CA THR A 575 10.10 -6.69 -0.90
C THR A 575 11.50 -6.09 -0.97
N ASN A 576 12.18 -5.96 0.18
CA ASN A 576 13.45 -5.23 0.30
C ASN A 576 13.38 -3.78 -0.21
N GLY A 577 12.17 -3.22 -0.32
CA GLY A 577 11.89 -1.90 -0.86
C GLY A 577 11.61 -0.89 0.25
N THR A 578 11.61 0.38 -0.13
CA THR A 578 11.25 1.49 0.76
C THR A 578 10.11 2.30 0.14
N LEU A 579 9.10 2.58 0.96
CA LEU A 579 8.06 3.56 0.66
C LEU A 579 8.26 4.77 1.58
N VAL A 580 8.36 5.96 1.00
CA VAL A 580 8.39 7.23 1.76
C VAL A 580 7.09 7.99 1.45
N GLY A 581 6.33 8.33 2.50
CA GLY A 581 4.97 8.85 2.39
C GLY A 581 3.90 7.78 2.68
N ASP A 582 2.63 8.18 2.59
CA ASP A 582 1.49 7.31 2.94
C ASP A 582 1.10 6.33 1.82
N ILE A 583 0.39 5.26 2.18
CA ILE A 583 -0.50 4.53 1.27
C ILE A 583 -1.93 4.97 1.59
N THR A 584 -2.57 5.73 0.70
CA THR A 584 -3.96 6.17 0.87
C THR A 584 -4.89 5.41 -0.06
N ASN A 585 -6.03 4.94 0.46
CA ASN A 585 -7.01 4.18 -0.28
C ASN A 585 -8.43 4.70 -0.05
N SER A 586 -9.07 5.16 -1.13
CA SER A 586 -10.50 5.47 -1.23
C SER A 586 -11.24 4.58 -2.24
N GLY A 587 -10.48 3.80 -3.02
CA GLY A 587 -11.01 2.80 -3.95
C GLY A 587 -10.80 1.36 -3.47
N LEU A 588 -10.49 0.45 -4.39
CA LEU A 588 -10.26 -0.98 -4.10
C LEU A 588 -8.77 -1.33 -4.22
N ILE A 589 -8.20 -1.95 -3.19
CA ILE A 589 -6.92 -2.66 -3.23
C ILE A 589 -7.23 -4.13 -2.90
N SER A 590 -7.06 -5.05 -3.86
CA SER A 590 -7.47 -6.45 -3.66
C SER A 590 -6.53 -7.44 -4.32
N ALA A 591 -6.16 -8.50 -3.62
CA ALA A 591 -5.56 -9.66 -4.28
C ALA A 591 -6.63 -10.60 -4.82
N THR A 592 -6.40 -11.17 -6.00
CA THR A 592 -7.28 -12.16 -6.66
C THR A 592 -6.52 -13.38 -7.15
N GLY A 593 -5.26 -13.58 -6.74
CA GLY A 593 -4.47 -14.70 -7.20
C GLY A 593 -5.02 -16.02 -6.69
N THR A 594 -5.29 -16.96 -7.60
CA THR A 594 -5.57 -18.36 -7.27
C THR A 594 -4.27 -19.15 -7.32
N THR A 595 -4.02 -20.03 -6.36
CA THR A 595 -2.97 -21.04 -6.43
C THR A 595 -3.24 -22.01 -7.59
N LEU A 596 -2.26 -22.86 -7.92
CA LEU A 596 -2.41 -23.96 -8.88
C LEU A 596 -3.58 -24.92 -8.53
N SER A 597 -4.03 -24.90 -7.26
CA SER A 597 -5.19 -25.64 -6.75
C SER A 597 -6.52 -24.87 -6.84
N GLY A 598 -6.54 -23.68 -7.46
CA GLY A 598 -7.72 -22.82 -7.56
C GLY A 598 -8.04 -22.00 -6.31
N THR A 599 -7.24 -22.12 -5.25
CA THR A 599 -7.51 -21.44 -3.96
C THR A 599 -6.99 -20.01 -3.98
N LEU A 600 -7.82 -19.03 -3.64
CA LEU A 600 -7.48 -17.61 -3.69
C LEU A 600 -6.47 -17.24 -2.58
N VAL A 601 -5.18 -17.02 -2.88
CA VAL A 601 -4.13 -16.69 -1.89
C VAL A 601 -3.43 -15.38 -2.29
N GLY A 602 -3.65 -14.33 -1.51
CA GLY A 602 -2.90 -13.08 -1.62
C GLY A 602 -3.39 -11.97 -0.67
N SER A 603 -2.49 -11.05 -0.36
CA SER A 603 -2.74 -9.92 0.55
C SER A 603 -3.11 -8.65 -0.21
N GLY A 604 -3.94 -7.77 0.36
CA GLY A 604 -4.14 -6.44 -0.23
C GLY A 604 -2.81 -5.68 -0.27
N ILE A 605 -2.14 -5.58 0.88
CA ILE A 605 -0.82 -4.97 1.05
C ILE A 605 0.09 -5.97 1.76
N SER A 606 1.27 -6.22 1.21
CA SER A 606 2.30 -7.09 1.80
C SER A 606 3.64 -6.37 1.85
N LEU A 607 4.23 -6.27 3.05
CA LEU A 607 5.56 -5.72 3.30
C LEU A 607 6.48 -6.85 3.80
N ALA A 608 7.57 -7.11 3.09
CA ALA A 608 8.55 -8.15 3.42
C ALA A 608 9.97 -7.56 3.44
N SER A 609 10.65 -7.63 4.59
CA SER A 609 11.97 -6.99 4.80
C SER A 609 12.04 -5.54 4.30
N SER A 610 10.96 -4.78 4.54
CA SER A 610 10.72 -3.48 3.92
C SER A 610 10.32 -2.42 4.94
N SER A 611 10.35 -1.16 4.53
CA SER A 611 9.90 -0.04 5.37
C SER A 611 8.88 0.84 4.66
N LEU A 612 7.86 1.26 5.41
CA LEU A 612 6.92 2.33 5.06
C LEU A 612 7.12 3.47 6.06
N GLY A 613 7.59 4.62 5.56
CA GLY A 613 7.82 5.81 6.38
C GLY A 613 6.55 6.53 6.81
N GLY A 614 5.43 6.35 6.09
CA GLY A 614 4.14 6.98 6.37
C GLY A 614 3.10 6.05 7.00
N ASN A 615 1.83 6.40 6.80
CA ASN A 615 0.65 5.70 7.26
C ASN A 615 0.08 4.77 6.18
N ILE A 616 -0.76 3.81 6.58
CA ILE A 616 -1.77 3.21 5.70
C ILE A 616 -3.11 3.83 6.07
N VAL A 617 -3.74 4.57 5.15
CA VAL A 617 -5.00 5.28 5.38
C VAL A 617 -6.07 4.73 4.44
N ASN A 618 -7.00 3.95 4.98
CA ASN A 618 -8.18 3.48 4.25
C ASN A 618 -9.39 4.34 4.62
N VAL A 619 -9.79 5.26 3.75
CA VAL A 619 -10.88 6.21 4.04
C VAL A 619 -12.26 5.56 3.81
N ALA A 620 -13.33 6.28 4.18
CA ALA A 620 -14.70 5.82 3.93
C ALA A 620 -14.93 5.53 2.44
N GLY A 621 -15.53 4.38 2.12
CA GLY A 621 -15.68 3.87 0.75
C GLY A 621 -14.49 3.06 0.23
N GLY A 622 -13.32 3.19 0.87
CA GLY A 622 -12.13 2.41 0.55
C GLY A 622 -12.22 0.97 1.06
N SER A 623 -11.68 0.03 0.27
CA SER A 623 -11.60 -1.38 0.60
C SER A 623 -10.21 -1.94 0.35
N ILE A 624 -9.58 -2.52 1.39
CA ILE A 624 -8.34 -3.29 1.28
C ILE A 624 -8.66 -4.75 1.59
N ILE A 625 -8.57 -5.61 0.58
CA ILE A 625 -9.02 -6.99 0.67
C ILE A 625 -7.87 -7.97 0.42
N GLY A 626 -7.65 -8.84 1.41
CA GLY A 626 -6.91 -10.07 1.24
C GLY A 626 -7.88 -11.21 0.95
N SER A 627 -7.39 -12.26 0.29
CA SER A 627 -8.12 -13.52 0.16
C SER A 627 -7.81 -14.42 1.37
N LEU A 628 -7.36 -15.67 1.18
CA LEU A 628 -6.89 -16.54 2.28
C LEU A 628 -5.68 -15.99 3.04
N ALA A 629 -5.04 -14.94 2.55
CA ALA A 629 -3.97 -14.24 3.24
C ALA A 629 -4.51 -12.94 3.87
N PRO A 630 -3.79 -12.33 4.83
CA PRO A 630 -4.26 -11.13 5.48
C PRO A 630 -4.41 -9.95 4.52
N ALA A 631 -5.34 -9.03 4.78
CA ALA A 631 -5.46 -7.82 3.96
C ALA A 631 -4.21 -6.94 4.03
N ILE A 632 -3.60 -6.81 5.22
CA ILE A 632 -2.31 -6.15 5.42
C ILE A 632 -1.39 -7.14 6.15
N GLN A 633 -0.24 -7.46 5.57
CA GLN A 633 0.75 -8.36 6.16
C GLN A 633 2.13 -7.70 6.25
N LEU A 634 2.79 -7.84 7.40
CA LEU A 634 4.17 -7.43 7.65
C LEU A 634 4.99 -8.65 8.06
N SER A 635 6.12 -8.85 7.38
CA SER A 635 7.19 -9.78 7.78
C SER A 635 8.53 -9.08 7.75
N ASN A 636 9.26 -9.11 8.86
CA ASN A 636 10.51 -8.39 9.08
C ASN A 636 10.43 -6.92 8.61
N SER A 637 9.28 -6.27 8.80
CA SER A 637 8.96 -4.98 8.15
C SER A 637 8.40 -3.96 9.14
N GLN A 638 8.60 -2.68 8.82
CA GLN A 638 8.22 -1.58 9.72
C GLN A 638 7.30 -0.60 9.01
N ILE A 639 6.21 -0.23 9.68
CA ILE A 639 5.40 0.95 9.36
C ILE A 639 5.71 1.98 10.44
N SER A 640 6.31 3.11 10.06
CA SER A 640 6.64 4.17 11.02
C SER A 640 5.38 4.93 11.48
N GLY A 641 4.40 5.09 10.59
CA GLY A 641 3.11 5.71 10.89
C GLY A 641 2.07 4.73 11.45
N SER A 642 0.80 5.11 11.29
CA SER A 642 -0.37 4.35 11.76
C SER A 642 -1.04 3.57 10.63
N ILE A 643 -1.90 2.61 11.01
CA ILE A 643 -2.96 2.10 10.13
C ILE A 643 -4.27 2.76 10.56
N THR A 644 -4.85 3.61 9.71
CA THR A 644 -6.12 4.29 9.96
C THR A 644 -7.18 3.77 9.00
N ASN A 645 -8.29 3.23 9.53
CA ASN A 645 -9.36 2.63 8.76
C ASN A 645 -10.73 3.22 9.08
N ALA A 646 -11.34 3.90 8.10
CA ALA A 646 -12.75 4.29 8.08
C ALA A 646 -13.58 3.49 7.04
N GLY A 647 -12.91 2.74 6.17
CA GLY A 647 -13.51 1.84 5.18
C GLY A 647 -13.53 0.37 5.65
N THR A 648 -13.29 -0.56 4.72
CA THR A 648 -13.16 -2.01 5.02
C THR A 648 -11.71 -2.48 4.82
N ILE A 649 -11.15 -3.18 5.80
CA ILE A 649 -9.94 -3.98 5.66
C ILE A 649 -10.30 -5.41 6.04
N ALA A 650 -10.24 -6.35 5.08
CA ALA A 650 -10.73 -7.71 5.32
C ALA A 650 -9.91 -8.80 4.62
N GLY A 651 -9.51 -9.83 5.37
CA GLY A 651 -8.92 -11.06 4.82
C GLY A 651 -9.96 -12.16 4.71
N ILE A 652 -10.31 -12.60 3.51
CA ILE A 652 -11.30 -13.67 3.25
C ILE A 652 -10.63 -15.04 3.44
N GLY A 653 -10.54 -15.52 4.68
CA GLY A 653 -9.81 -16.74 5.07
C GLY A 653 -8.52 -16.47 5.86
N GLY A 654 -8.04 -15.21 5.86
CA GLY A 654 -6.92 -14.72 6.66
C GLY A 654 -7.36 -13.66 7.69
N GLY A 655 -6.40 -12.91 8.23
CA GLY A 655 -6.69 -11.77 9.12
C GLY A 655 -6.86 -10.42 8.41
N ALA A 656 -7.34 -9.38 9.10
CA ALA A 656 -7.33 -8.05 8.51
C ALA A 656 -5.89 -7.48 8.50
N ILE A 657 -5.20 -7.57 9.63
CA ILE A 657 -3.85 -7.07 9.83
C ILE A 657 -3.03 -8.16 10.53
N GLN A 658 -1.87 -8.53 9.97
CA GLN A 658 -0.98 -9.52 10.54
C GLN A 658 0.47 -9.05 10.57
N LEU A 659 1.10 -9.16 11.74
CA LEU A 659 2.56 -9.06 11.92
C LEU A 659 3.07 -10.47 12.19
N THR A 660 3.87 -11.04 11.29
CA THR A 660 4.22 -12.47 11.32
C THR A 660 5.38 -12.82 12.25
N ASP A 661 6.16 -11.82 12.68
CA ASP A 661 7.39 -12.01 13.46
C ASP A 661 7.67 -10.84 14.42
N ALA A 662 8.59 -11.06 15.36
CA ALA A 662 8.98 -10.10 16.38
C ALA A 662 9.69 -8.84 15.84
N ALA A 663 10.27 -8.92 14.64
CA ALA A 663 10.96 -7.80 13.99
C ALA A 663 9.99 -6.83 13.31
N SER A 664 8.75 -7.28 13.07
CA SER A 664 7.72 -6.46 12.44
C SER A 664 7.12 -5.44 13.42
N SER A 665 6.83 -4.23 12.95
CA SER A 665 6.26 -3.19 13.80
C SER A 665 5.35 -2.17 13.10
N ILE A 666 4.41 -1.62 13.88
CA ILE A 666 3.58 -0.46 13.54
C ILE A 666 3.79 0.60 14.63
N GLY A 667 4.32 1.78 14.27
CA GLY A 667 4.73 2.82 15.23
C GLY A 667 3.62 3.80 15.66
N GLY A 668 2.61 4.03 14.82
CA GLY A 668 1.51 4.98 15.07
C GLY A 668 0.19 4.35 15.49
N GLY A 669 0.15 3.03 15.68
CA GLY A 669 -1.01 2.27 16.14
C GLY A 669 -2.00 1.94 15.04
N ILE A 670 -3.10 1.31 15.44
CA ILE A 670 -4.22 0.93 14.57
C ILE A 670 -5.45 1.72 15.03
N ASN A 671 -5.95 2.62 14.18
CA ASN A 671 -7.15 3.43 14.44
C ASN A 671 -8.29 2.96 13.52
N ASN A 672 -9.32 2.33 14.08
CA ASN A 672 -10.45 1.80 13.34
C ASN A 672 -11.75 2.54 13.69
N SER A 673 -12.40 3.14 12.69
CA SER A 673 -13.79 3.61 12.73
C SER A 673 -14.67 2.94 11.65
N GLY A 674 -14.07 2.07 10.83
CA GLY A 674 -14.75 1.24 9.82
C GLY A 674 -14.78 -0.23 10.23
N VAL A 675 -14.55 -1.12 9.28
CA VAL A 675 -14.53 -2.58 9.51
C VAL A 675 -13.13 -3.15 9.34
N LEU A 676 -12.62 -3.82 10.38
CA LEU A 676 -11.54 -4.80 10.29
C LEU A 676 -12.16 -6.19 10.39
N ARG A 677 -11.98 -7.05 9.39
CA ARG A 677 -12.54 -8.41 9.40
C ARG A 677 -11.48 -9.47 9.10
N GLY A 678 -11.43 -10.52 9.91
CA GLY A 678 -10.67 -11.72 9.63
C GLY A 678 -11.39 -12.96 10.16
N ASP A 679 -11.21 -14.10 9.49
CA ASP A 679 -11.93 -15.33 9.85
C ASP A 679 -11.42 -15.92 11.18
N VAL A 680 -10.11 -15.84 11.42
CA VAL A 680 -9.44 -16.34 12.64
C VAL A 680 -9.14 -15.21 13.63
N SER A 681 -8.59 -14.10 13.13
CA SER A 681 -8.22 -12.91 13.88
C SER A 681 -8.35 -11.69 12.96
N ALA A 682 -8.98 -10.62 13.42
CA ALA A 682 -8.93 -9.37 12.67
C ALA A 682 -7.53 -8.75 12.79
N ILE A 683 -6.95 -8.75 13.98
CA ILE A 683 -5.59 -8.30 14.24
C ILE A 683 -4.81 -9.47 14.84
N ASP A 684 -3.69 -9.84 14.20
CA ASP A 684 -2.77 -10.87 14.66
C ASP A 684 -1.36 -10.27 14.82
N ASN A 685 -0.89 -10.15 16.05
CA ASN A 685 0.38 -9.48 16.36
C ASN A 685 1.40 -10.42 16.98
N GLN A 686 2.44 -10.78 16.21
CA GLN A 686 3.67 -11.40 16.74
C GLN A 686 4.82 -10.38 16.93
N GLY A 687 4.63 -9.14 16.47
CA GLY A 687 5.60 -8.05 16.50
C GLY A 687 5.30 -7.00 17.55
N THR A 688 5.55 -5.72 17.22
CA THR A 688 5.23 -4.58 18.09
C THR A 688 4.20 -3.65 17.46
N ILE A 689 3.08 -3.41 18.16
CA ILE A 689 2.15 -2.33 17.83
C ILE A 689 2.29 -1.25 18.91
N SER A 690 2.71 -0.06 18.52
CA SER A 690 2.86 1.09 19.41
C SER A 690 2.09 2.30 18.89
N GLY A 691 1.70 3.22 19.79
CA GLY A 691 1.02 4.47 19.47
C GLY A 691 0.65 5.23 20.74
N ILE A 692 0.00 6.39 20.63
CA ILE A 692 -0.64 7.05 21.80
C ILE A 692 -1.74 6.14 22.36
N VAL A 693 -2.51 5.52 21.46
CA VAL A 693 -3.29 4.32 21.71
C VAL A 693 -2.85 3.31 20.66
N ALA A 694 -2.39 2.13 21.08
CA ALA A 694 -1.83 1.16 20.15
C ALA A 694 -2.91 0.54 19.26
N ILE A 695 -4.09 0.24 19.82
CA ILE A 695 -5.28 -0.19 19.06
C ILE A 695 -6.49 0.62 19.55
N ASN A 696 -7.06 1.44 18.68
CA ASN A 696 -8.21 2.28 18.96
C ASN A 696 -9.37 1.91 18.04
N ASN A 697 -10.37 1.19 18.56
CA ASN A 697 -11.63 0.93 17.88
C ASN A 697 -12.64 2.00 18.29
N ALA A 698 -12.76 3.05 17.48
CA ALA A 698 -13.63 4.19 17.71
C ALA A 698 -15.12 3.83 17.57
N LEU A 699 -16.00 4.77 17.93
CA LEU A 699 -17.44 4.62 17.76
C LEU A 699 -17.79 4.30 16.30
N GLY A 700 -18.64 3.29 16.08
CA GLY A 700 -18.98 2.78 14.74
C GLY A 700 -17.96 1.80 14.16
N GLY A 701 -16.78 1.67 14.77
CA GLY A 701 -15.76 0.70 14.39
C GLY A 701 -16.14 -0.74 14.76
N LEU A 702 -15.95 -1.66 13.82
CA LEU A 702 -16.09 -3.10 14.02
C LEU A 702 -14.75 -3.80 13.81
N ILE A 703 -14.32 -4.58 14.80
CA ILE A 703 -13.23 -5.55 14.69
C ILE A 703 -13.87 -6.94 14.79
N ASP A 704 -13.98 -7.64 13.67
CA ASP A 704 -14.68 -8.92 13.50
C ASP A 704 -13.67 -10.04 13.26
N GLY A 705 -13.49 -10.92 14.25
CA GLY A 705 -12.41 -11.92 14.32
C GLY A 705 -11.52 -11.75 15.55
N GLY A 706 -11.56 -10.58 16.19
CA GLY A 706 -10.88 -10.30 17.45
C GLY A 706 -9.42 -9.90 17.30
N ILE A 707 -8.79 -9.61 18.43
CA ILE A 707 -7.38 -9.24 18.56
C ILE A 707 -6.63 -10.42 19.17
N GLN A 708 -5.61 -10.93 18.48
CA GLN A 708 -4.67 -11.92 18.99
C GLN A 708 -3.28 -11.30 19.10
N ASN A 709 -2.67 -11.42 20.27
CA ASN A 709 -1.36 -10.83 20.55
C ASN A 709 -0.40 -11.87 21.16
N GLY A 710 0.59 -12.30 20.37
CA GLY A 710 1.78 -13.01 20.83
C GLY A 710 3.01 -12.09 21.03
N GLY A 711 2.97 -10.87 20.51
CA GLY A 711 4.02 -9.87 20.63
C GLY A 711 3.76 -8.80 21.71
N LEU A 712 4.17 -7.56 21.42
CA LEU A 712 4.02 -6.39 22.29
C LEU A 712 2.96 -5.43 21.73
N ILE A 713 1.96 -5.10 22.54
CA ILE A 713 1.08 -3.94 22.32
C ILE A 713 1.43 -2.91 23.39
N THR A 714 1.91 -1.73 22.99
CA THR A 714 2.42 -0.73 23.94
C THR A 714 1.92 0.68 23.65
N SER A 715 1.28 1.28 24.66
CA SER A 715 0.91 2.69 24.65
C SER A 715 2.11 3.57 25.00
N THR A 716 2.19 4.74 24.38
CA THR A 716 2.98 5.87 24.87
C THR A 716 2.15 6.80 25.78
N GLY A 717 0.83 6.61 25.80
CA GLY A 717 -0.10 7.19 26.77
C GLY A 717 -0.49 6.18 27.85
N THR A 718 -1.74 6.26 28.33
CA THR A 718 -2.26 5.35 29.37
C THR A 718 -3.00 4.15 28.79
N VAL A 719 -3.69 4.29 27.65
CA VAL A 719 -4.55 3.25 27.07
C VAL A 719 -3.84 2.55 25.92
N ALA A 720 -3.68 1.24 26.02
CA ALA A 720 -3.11 0.40 24.96
C ALA A 720 -4.18 -0.03 23.96
N ILE A 721 -5.31 -0.51 24.46
CA ILE A 721 -6.47 -0.91 23.65
C ILE A 721 -7.67 -0.09 24.10
N ASN A 722 -8.24 0.71 23.21
CA ASN A 722 -9.48 1.44 23.44
C ASN A 722 -10.58 0.89 22.55
N ASN A 723 -11.71 0.49 23.12
CA ASN A 723 -12.88 0.05 22.38
C ASN A 723 -14.11 0.89 22.73
N ALA A 724 -14.51 1.78 21.84
CA ALA A 724 -15.82 2.46 21.85
C ALA A 724 -16.81 1.85 20.86
N GLY A 725 -16.33 1.05 19.89
CA GLY A 725 -17.15 0.32 18.93
C GLY A 725 -17.45 -1.11 19.38
N THR A 726 -17.29 -2.06 18.47
CA THR A 726 -17.49 -3.49 18.72
C THR A 726 -16.26 -4.31 18.36
N ILE A 727 -15.83 -5.20 19.25
CA ILE A 727 -14.83 -6.25 19.01
C ILE A 727 -15.52 -7.60 19.20
N LEU A 728 -15.59 -8.40 18.12
CA LEU A 728 -16.13 -9.76 18.12
C LEU A 728 -15.02 -10.76 17.86
N GLY A 729 -15.01 -11.88 18.56
CA GLY A 729 -14.09 -12.99 18.27
C GLY A 729 -14.72 -14.36 18.44
N GLN A 730 -14.18 -15.37 17.75
CA GLN A 730 -14.65 -16.75 17.92
C GLN A 730 -14.09 -17.37 19.21
N LEU A 731 -12.77 -17.34 19.40
CA LEU A 731 -12.10 -17.91 20.60
C LEU A 731 -11.98 -16.91 21.74
N ALA A 732 -11.67 -15.65 21.42
CA ALA A 732 -11.76 -14.52 22.33
C ALA A 732 -11.87 -13.25 21.49
N ALA A 733 -12.53 -12.22 22.01
CA ALA A 733 -12.50 -10.91 21.36
C ALA A 733 -11.13 -10.24 21.52
N ILE A 734 -10.49 -10.43 22.67
CA ILE A 734 -9.08 -10.08 22.90
C ILE A 734 -8.36 -11.27 23.52
N LYS A 735 -7.41 -11.88 22.79
CA LYS A 735 -6.53 -12.94 23.26
C LYS A 735 -5.10 -12.43 23.36
N VAL A 736 -4.46 -12.62 24.51
CA VAL A 736 -3.01 -12.39 24.70
C VAL A 736 -2.35 -13.72 25.02
N ASP A 737 -1.53 -14.23 24.12
CA ASP A 737 -0.94 -15.58 24.21
C ASP A 737 0.57 -15.46 24.30
N THR A 738 1.14 -15.57 25.50
CA THR A 738 2.55 -15.29 25.82
C THR A 738 3.04 -13.85 25.56
N GLY A 739 2.21 -13.01 24.93
CA GLY A 739 2.50 -11.61 24.66
C GLY A 739 2.37 -10.68 25.87
N ARG A 740 2.59 -9.38 25.62
CA ARG A 740 2.53 -8.33 26.64
C ARG A 740 1.71 -7.14 26.18
N ILE A 741 0.91 -6.58 27.09
CA ILE A 741 0.21 -5.29 26.91
C ILE A 741 0.75 -4.27 27.92
N VAL A 742 1.06 -3.07 27.43
CA VAL A 742 1.56 -1.94 28.22
C VAL A 742 0.61 -0.75 28.10
N GLY A 743 -0.08 -0.45 29.20
CA GLY A 743 -1.23 0.45 29.25
C GLY A 743 -2.54 -0.31 29.43
N ASP A 744 -3.63 0.44 29.55
CA ASP A 744 -4.97 -0.06 29.88
C ASP A 744 -5.68 -0.70 28.68
N VAL A 745 -6.57 -1.64 28.96
CA VAL A 745 -7.62 -2.11 28.06
C VAL A 745 -8.92 -1.43 28.48
N SER A 746 -9.34 -0.39 27.77
CA SER A 746 -10.54 0.40 28.05
C SER A 746 -11.68 0.02 27.10
N ASN A 747 -12.84 -0.30 27.66
CA ASN A 747 -14.06 -0.63 26.93
C ASN A 747 -15.19 0.33 27.31
N SER A 748 -15.74 1.02 26.32
CA SER A 748 -16.99 1.81 26.38
C SER A 748 -18.07 1.29 25.41
N GLY A 749 -17.75 0.24 24.63
CA GLY A 749 -18.66 -0.42 23.69
C GLY A 749 -18.84 -1.91 24.01
N LEU A 750 -18.79 -2.77 22.98
CA LEU A 750 -18.97 -4.22 23.10
C LEU A 750 -17.65 -4.97 22.84
N ILE A 751 -17.25 -5.84 23.77
CA ILE A 751 -16.22 -6.87 23.59
C ILE A 751 -16.92 -8.21 23.80
N SER A 752 -17.05 -9.03 22.76
CA SER A 752 -17.85 -10.26 22.81
C SER A 752 -17.19 -11.43 22.10
N ALA A 753 -17.11 -12.57 22.77
CA ALA A 753 -16.69 -13.82 22.15
C ALA A 753 -17.83 -14.84 22.05
N THR A 754 -17.97 -15.51 20.90
CA THR A 754 -19.16 -16.33 20.59
C THR A 754 -18.89 -17.84 20.54
N GLY A 755 -17.63 -18.29 20.53
CA GLY A 755 -17.30 -19.71 20.52
C GLY A 755 -17.62 -20.39 21.85
N THR A 756 -17.83 -21.71 21.85
CA THR A 756 -18.37 -22.48 22.99
C THR A 756 -17.49 -22.53 24.24
N ALA A 757 -16.19 -22.24 24.13
CA ALA A 757 -15.24 -22.16 25.24
C ALA A 757 -14.46 -20.83 25.24
N SER A 758 -15.13 -19.76 24.80
CA SER A 758 -14.50 -18.46 24.57
C SER A 758 -14.58 -17.52 25.78
N ALA A 759 -13.65 -16.58 25.88
CA ALA A 759 -13.77 -15.47 26.84
C ALA A 759 -13.74 -14.12 26.12
N GLY A 760 -14.44 -13.12 26.63
CA GLY A 760 -14.40 -11.76 26.06
C GLY A 760 -12.97 -11.25 25.98
N ILE A 761 -12.28 -11.28 27.13
CA ILE A 761 -10.83 -11.04 27.24
C ILE A 761 -10.17 -12.30 27.82
N ASN A 762 -9.18 -12.86 27.14
CA ASN A 762 -8.44 -14.05 27.56
C ASN A 762 -6.92 -13.80 27.57
N LEU A 763 -6.31 -13.84 28.76
CA LEU A 763 -4.87 -13.73 28.95
C LEU A 763 -4.29 -15.11 29.25
N VAL A 764 -3.32 -15.58 28.46
CA VAL A 764 -2.70 -16.91 28.60
C VAL A 764 -1.18 -16.76 28.65
N GLY A 765 -0.56 -17.12 29.78
CA GLY A 765 0.91 -16.99 29.97
C GLY A 765 1.44 -15.57 29.77
N SER A 766 0.61 -14.53 29.96
CA SER A 766 0.85 -13.17 29.46
C SER A 766 0.90 -12.14 30.59
N THR A 767 1.37 -10.92 30.27
CA THR A 767 1.39 -9.80 31.22
C THR A 767 0.66 -8.57 30.67
N LEU A 768 -0.28 -8.04 31.44
CA LEU A 768 -0.88 -6.72 31.24
C LEU A 768 -0.40 -5.80 32.36
N THR A 769 0.28 -4.71 32.01
CA THR A 769 0.78 -3.76 33.03
C THR A 769 -0.19 -2.64 33.40
N GLY A 770 -1.22 -2.41 32.58
CA GLY A 770 -2.32 -1.50 32.90
C GLY A 770 -3.51 -2.20 33.54
N SER A 771 -4.64 -1.50 33.56
CA SER A 771 -5.93 -1.96 34.05
C SER A 771 -6.83 -2.46 32.92
N ILE A 772 -7.79 -3.33 33.23
CA ILE A 772 -8.98 -3.54 32.39
C ILE A 772 -10.08 -2.63 32.92
N VAL A 773 -10.60 -1.73 32.08
CA VAL A 773 -11.63 -0.74 32.45
C VAL A 773 -12.87 -0.96 31.60
N ASN A 774 -13.94 -1.46 32.19
CA ASN A 774 -15.25 -1.59 31.56
C ASN A 774 -16.15 -0.43 32.02
N GLN A 775 -16.35 0.55 31.15
CA GLN A 775 -17.09 1.78 31.44
C GLN A 775 -18.61 1.56 31.52
N ALA A 776 -19.35 2.55 32.00
CA ALA A 776 -20.79 2.48 32.13
C ALA A 776 -21.47 2.25 30.76
N GLY A 777 -22.42 1.31 30.72
CA GLY A 777 -23.11 0.90 29.48
C GLY A 777 -22.30 -0.02 28.55
N ALA A 778 -21.02 -0.25 28.85
CA ALA A 778 -20.17 -1.14 28.08
C ALA A 778 -20.37 -2.62 28.50
N THR A 779 -20.11 -3.55 27.58
CA THR A 779 -20.26 -4.99 27.82
C THR A 779 -18.99 -5.74 27.45
N ILE A 780 -18.53 -6.62 28.34
CA ILE A 780 -17.52 -7.64 28.08
C ILE A 780 -18.15 -9.01 28.31
N THR A 781 -18.24 -9.83 27.27
CA THR A 781 -18.88 -11.15 27.38
C THR A 781 -18.14 -12.24 26.60
N GLY A 782 -18.24 -13.48 27.06
CA GLY A 782 -17.75 -14.66 26.37
C GLY A 782 -18.47 -15.90 26.88
N ALA A 783 -18.43 -17.01 26.12
CA ALA A 783 -19.15 -18.21 26.54
C ALA A 783 -18.71 -18.70 27.91
N ASN A 784 -17.41 -18.86 28.15
CA ASN A 784 -16.79 -19.36 29.39
C ASN A 784 -16.55 -18.26 30.42
N ALA A 785 -16.13 -17.07 29.98
CA ALA A 785 -15.99 -15.93 30.87
C ALA A 785 -16.09 -14.58 30.17
N GLY A 786 -16.46 -13.54 30.91
CA GLY A 786 -16.25 -12.17 30.46
C GLY A 786 -14.74 -11.88 30.38
N ILE A 787 -14.03 -12.12 31.49
CA ILE A 787 -12.57 -11.99 31.58
C ILE A 787 -11.96 -13.28 32.16
N GLN A 788 -10.95 -13.82 31.49
CA GLN A 788 -10.18 -14.97 31.96
C GLN A 788 -8.68 -14.67 32.00
N LEU A 789 -8.04 -14.96 33.12
CA LEU A 789 -6.59 -14.97 33.28
C LEU A 789 -6.16 -16.42 33.53
N ASN A 790 -5.25 -16.92 32.70
CA ASN A 790 -4.69 -18.26 32.78
C ASN A 790 -3.16 -18.15 32.86
N ASN A 791 -2.58 -18.48 34.02
CA ASN A 791 -1.15 -18.32 34.28
C ASN A 791 -0.59 -16.95 33.83
N SER A 792 -1.39 -15.89 34.04
CA SER A 792 -1.13 -14.55 33.53
C SER A 792 -1.14 -13.53 34.66
N THR A 793 -0.43 -12.42 34.46
CA THR A 793 -0.31 -11.34 35.45
C THR A 793 -0.96 -10.05 34.95
N ILE A 794 -1.84 -9.46 35.75
CA ILE A 794 -2.28 -8.07 35.57
C ILE A 794 -1.69 -7.26 36.74
N THR A 795 -0.93 -6.20 36.46
CA THR A 795 -0.42 -5.33 37.53
C THR A 795 -1.32 -4.15 37.87
N GLY A 796 -2.22 -3.76 36.96
CA GLY A 796 -3.28 -2.80 37.24
C GLY A 796 -4.54 -3.45 37.80
N ASN A 797 -5.66 -2.73 37.71
CA ASN A 797 -6.95 -3.14 38.27
C ASN A 797 -7.85 -3.80 37.23
N ILE A 798 -8.90 -4.49 37.68
CA ILE A 798 -10.10 -4.73 36.88
C ILE A 798 -11.20 -3.79 37.41
N ASN A 799 -11.49 -2.73 36.68
CA ASN A 799 -12.50 -1.72 37.03
C ASN A 799 -13.77 -1.95 36.19
N ASN A 800 -14.89 -2.26 36.83
CA ASN A 800 -16.17 -2.45 36.18
C ASN A 800 -17.20 -1.40 36.61
N SER A 801 -17.85 -0.80 35.63
CA SER A 801 -19.04 0.06 35.76
C SER A 801 -20.13 -0.29 34.74
N GLY A 802 -19.86 -1.28 33.87
CA GLY A 802 -20.80 -1.84 32.89
C GLY A 802 -21.08 -3.33 33.18
N LEU A 803 -21.36 -4.12 32.14
CA LEU A 803 -21.58 -5.56 32.26
C LEU A 803 -20.30 -6.37 31.95
N ILE A 804 -19.91 -7.25 32.86
CA ILE A 804 -18.94 -8.33 32.59
C ILE A 804 -19.67 -9.65 32.85
N SER A 805 -19.87 -10.47 31.81
CA SER A 805 -20.61 -11.72 31.98
C SER A 805 -20.12 -12.90 31.17
N ASP A 806 -20.44 -14.11 31.63
CA ASP A 806 -20.51 -15.25 30.73
C ASP A 806 -21.75 -15.17 29.82
N ALA A 807 -21.80 -15.99 28.76
CA ALA A 807 -22.94 -16.12 27.86
C ALA A 807 -23.75 -17.42 28.08
N SER A 808 -23.29 -18.33 28.95
CA SER A 808 -23.91 -19.65 29.19
C SER A 808 -23.76 -20.14 30.63
N VAL A 809 -24.78 -20.84 31.14
CA VAL A 809 -25.05 -21.09 32.57
C VAL A 809 -24.34 -22.29 33.22
N SER A 810 -23.40 -22.98 32.54
CA SER A 810 -22.80 -24.20 33.10
C SER A 810 -21.27 -24.17 33.13
N THR A 811 -20.70 -23.96 34.33
CA THR A 811 -19.27 -23.93 34.75
C THR A 811 -18.51 -22.59 34.65
N ASN A 812 -19.21 -21.53 34.24
CA ASN A 812 -18.60 -20.34 33.65
C ASN A 812 -18.50 -19.18 34.66
N SER A 813 -17.75 -18.12 34.39
CA SER A 813 -17.56 -17.04 35.37
C SER A 813 -17.57 -15.66 34.73
N GLY A 814 -18.09 -14.64 35.43
CA GLY A 814 -17.90 -13.26 34.97
C GLY A 814 -16.41 -12.94 34.83
N ILE A 815 -15.66 -13.19 35.92
CA ILE A 815 -14.19 -13.08 35.96
C ILE A 815 -13.58 -14.37 36.53
N ALA A 816 -12.63 -14.98 35.81
CA ALA A 816 -11.94 -16.20 36.22
C ALA A 816 -10.41 -16.02 36.27
N LEU A 817 -9.79 -16.38 37.39
CA LEU A 817 -8.34 -16.48 37.57
C LEU A 817 -7.95 -17.94 37.79
N VAL A 818 -7.27 -18.55 36.82
CA VAL A 818 -6.95 -19.98 36.80
C VAL A 818 -5.44 -20.23 36.60
N ASN A 819 -4.98 -21.42 37.00
CA ASN A 819 -3.62 -21.93 36.77
C ASN A 819 -2.48 -20.98 37.18
N GLY A 820 -2.57 -20.35 38.36
CA GLY A 820 -1.50 -19.46 38.84
C GLY A 820 -1.62 -18.02 38.36
N ALA A 821 -2.80 -17.61 37.90
CA ALA A 821 -3.05 -16.23 37.51
C ALA A 821 -2.94 -15.26 38.69
N GLN A 822 -2.38 -14.08 38.43
CA GLN A 822 -2.16 -13.03 39.42
C GLN A 822 -2.82 -11.72 38.96
N LEU A 823 -3.74 -11.20 39.76
CA LEU A 823 -4.18 -9.83 39.69
C LEU A 823 -3.51 -9.07 40.85
N ASN A 824 -2.45 -8.33 40.54
CA ASN A 824 -1.69 -7.61 41.57
C ASN A 824 -2.36 -6.29 41.98
N GLY A 825 -3.35 -5.81 41.20
CA GLY A 825 -4.23 -4.72 41.59
C GLY A 825 -5.55 -5.21 42.18
N ALA A 826 -6.52 -4.29 42.23
CA ALA A 826 -7.84 -4.54 42.80
C ALA A 826 -8.85 -4.96 41.72
N LEU A 827 -9.86 -5.73 42.13
CA LEU A 827 -11.10 -5.93 41.36
C LEU A 827 -12.17 -4.98 41.93
N ILE A 828 -12.54 -3.96 41.16
CA ILE A 828 -13.44 -2.90 41.60
C ILE A 828 -14.71 -2.95 40.75
N ASN A 829 -15.83 -3.35 41.34
CA ASN A 829 -17.15 -3.23 40.74
C ASN A 829 -17.87 -2.00 41.31
N THR A 830 -18.07 -0.99 40.48
CA THR A 830 -18.65 0.31 40.88
C THR A 830 -20.17 0.32 40.70
N THR A 831 -20.85 1.35 41.22
CA THR A 831 -22.29 1.54 41.06
C THR A 831 -22.69 1.53 39.58
N GLY A 832 -23.73 0.75 39.24
CA GLY A 832 -24.16 0.51 37.87
C GLY A 832 -23.43 -0.63 37.16
N GLY A 833 -22.30 -1.10 37.71
CA GLY A 833 -21.57 -2.26 37.22
C GLY A 833 -22.20 -3.58 37.65
N GLU A 834 -22.26 -4.53 36.72
CA GLU A 834 -22.67 -5.92 36.95
C GLU A 834 -21.55 -6.88 36.54
N ILE A 835 -21.21 -7.81 37.43
CA ILE A 835 -20.36 -8.97 37.13
C ILE A 835 -21.20 -10.22 37.34
N SER A 836 -21.40 -11.03 36.30
CA SER A 836 -22.36 -12.14 36.32
C SER A 836 -21.79 -13.41 35.68
N GLY A 837 -22.04 -14.56 36.30
CA GLY A 837 -21.77 -15.87 35.71
C GLY A 837 -22.20 -16.98 36.65
N GLN A 838 -21.85 -18.25 36.39
CA GLN A 838 -22.06 -19.31 37.40
C GLN A 838 -21.35 -18.90 38.71
N TYR A 839 -20.12 -18.40 38.57
CA TYR A 839 -19.43 -17.59 39.55
C TYR A 839 -19.34 -16.15 39.05
N GLY A 840 -19.68 -15.15 39.87
CA GLY A 840 -19.38 -13.76 39.52
C GLY A 840 -17.86 -13.59 39.39
N VAL A 841 -17.13 -14.00 40.43
CA VAL A 841 -15.67 -14.05 40.47
C VAL A 841 -15.19 -15.41 40.95
N ARG A 842 -14.26 -16.02 40.20
CA ARG A 842 -13.62 -17.30 40.53
C ARG A 842 -12.09 -17.16 40.63
N VAL A 843 -11.51 -17.57 41.75
CA VAL A 843 -10.06 -17.62 42.01
C VAL A 843 -9.65 -19.03 42.38
N ASP A 844 -8.93 -19.72 41.49
CA ASP A 844 -8.48 -21.11 41.71
C ASP A 844 -7.29 -21.20 42.69
N GLY A 845 -6.98 -22.41 43.16
CA GLY A 845 -6.08 -22.68 44.28
C GLY A 845 -4.66 -22.08 44.22
N THR A 846 -4.11 -21.87 43.02
CA THR A 846 -2.78 -21.27 42.84
C THR A 846 -2.84 -19.81 42.40
N SER A 847 -4.04 -19.28 42.16
CA SER A 847 -4.27 -17.92 41.67
C SER A 847 -4.42 -16.91 42.82
N SER A 848 -4.23 -15.63 42.53
CA SER A 848 -4.32 -14.58 43.56
C SER A 848 -4.87 -13.23 43.08
N ILE A 849 -5.51 -12.51 43.99
CA ILE A 849 -5.88 -11.08 43.90
C ILE A 849 -5.28 -10.38 45.12
N THR A 850 -4.42 -9.37 44.92
CA THR A 850 -3.63 -8.82 46.05
C THR A 850 -4.14 -7.51 46.67
N ASP A 851 -4.92 -6.70 45.94
CA ASP A 851 -5.57 -5.48 46.44
C ASP A 851 -7.10 -5.61 46.60
N GLY A 852 -7.59 -6.85 46.63
CA GLY A 852 -8.92 -7.20 47.08
C GLY A 852 -10.03 -7.01 46.04
N ILE A 853 -11.24 -7.33 46.49
CA ILE A 853 -12.48 -7.17 45.73
C ILE A 853 -13.31 -6.08 46.41
N THR A 854 -13.61 -4.99 45.70
CA THR A 854 -14.50 -3.92 46.18
C THR A 854 -15.77 -3.88 45.33
N ASN A 855 -16.94 -3.93 45.97
CA ASN A 855 -18.23 -3.94 45.29
C ASN A 855 -19.17 -2.82 45.78
N SER A 856 -19.59 -1.94 44.88
CA SER A 856 -20.70 -0.99 45.06
C SER A 856 -21.75 -1.11 43.96
N GLY A 857 -21.64 -2.15 43.13
CA GLY A 857 -22.61 -2.57 42.12
C GLY A 857 -23.17 -3.96 42.43
N LEU A 858 -23.44 -4.73 41.38
CA LEU A 858 -23.97 -6.10 41.46
C LEU A 858 -22.92 -7.14 41.10
N ILE A 859 -22.72 -8.15 41.97
CA ILE A 859 -21.95 -9.37 41.64
C ILE A 859 -22.87 -10.57 41.82
N THR A 860 -23.09 -11.32 40.73
CA THR A 860 -24.07 -12.40 40.65
C THR A 860 -23.39 -13.73 40.33
N GLY A 861 -23.66 -14.73 41.17
CA GLY A 861 -23.38 -16.13 40.90
C GLY A 861 -24.68 -16.87 40.61
N THR A 862 -25.03 -17.05 39.34
CA THR A 862 -26.26 -17.75 38.92
C THR A 862 -26.25 -19.23 39.32
N GLY A 863 -25.06 -19.81 39.52
CA GLY A 863 -24.86 -21.14 40.12
C GLY A 863 -24.95 -21.16 41.64
N GLY A 864 -25.34 -20.05 42.27
CA GLY A 864 -25.47 -19.91 43.70
C GLY A 864 -24.22 -19.42 44.43
N THR A 865 -23.11 -19.11 43.74
CA THR A 865 -21.87 -18.61 44.36
C THR A 865 -21.37 -17.35 43.66
N ALA A 866 -21.51 -16.18 44.30
CA ALA A 866 -21.07 -14.90 43.75
C ALA A 866 -19.53 -14.80 43.69
N ILE A 867 -18.85 -15.22 44.77
CA ILE A 867 -17.38 -15.26 44.84
C ILE A 867 -16.97 -16.67 45.26
N TYR A 868 -16.16 -17.32 44.43
CA TYR A 868 -15.50 -18.58 44.75
C TYR A 868 -14.00 -18.35 44.90
N ASN A 869 -13.45 -18.61 46.09
CA ASN A 869 -12.03 -18.49 46.38
C ASN A 869 -11.45 -19.82 46.87
N ALA A 870 -10.63 -20.46 46.04
CA ALA A 870 -9.72 -21.53 46.45
C ALA A 870 -8.28 -21.06 46.60
N GLY A 871 -7.92 -19.91 46.00
CA GLY A 871 -6.58 -19.32 46.05
C GLY A 871 -6.41 -18.28 47.15
N THR A 872 -5.80 -17.15 46.82
CA THR A 872 -5.52 -16.06 47.76
C THR A 872 -6.19 -14.77 47.34
N ILE A 873 -7.02 -14.19 48.21
CA ILE A 873 -7.54 -12.83 48.07
C ILE A 873 -7.04 -12.04 49.27
N THR A 874 -6.18 -11.06 49.02
CA THR A 874 -5.75 -10.09 50.04
C THR A 874 -6.17 -8.69 49.68
N GLY A 875 -6.26 -7.80 50.66
CA GLY A 875 -6.49 -6.38 50.41
C GLY A 875 -6.08 -5.54 51.60
N VAL A 876 -5.75 -4.27 51.36
CA VAL A 876 -5.21 -3.38 52.39
C VAL A 876 -6.23 -3.14 53.50
N ALA A 877 -7.42 -2.63 53.18
CA ALA A 877 -8.46 -2.34 54.18
C ALA A 877 -9.44 -3.50 54.38
N ALA A 878 -9.77 -4.21 53.30
CA ALA A 878 -10.44 -5.49 53.36
C ALA A 878 -10.12 -6.32 52.12
N ALA A 879 -10.10 -7.65 52.27
CA ALA A 879 -9.91 -8.54 51.12
C ALA A 879 -11.17 -8.61 50.24
N ILE A 880 -12.36 -8.63 50.86
CA ILE A 880 -13.63 -8.45 50.17
C ILE A 880 -14.41 -7.34 50.89
N SER A 881 -14.72 -6.26 50.16
CA SER A 881 -15.49 -5.13 50.68
C SER A 881 -16.71 -4.87 49.81
N ALA A 882 -17.83 -4.51 50.44
CA ALA A 882 -18.94 -3.87 49.74
C ALA A 882 -19.47 -2.64 50.47
N THR A 883 -19.74 -1.59 49.70
CA THR A 883 -20.38 -0.35 50.17
C THR A 883 -21.51 0.00 49.21
N ASN A 884 -22.76 -0.04 49.68
CA ASN A 884 -23.96 0.04 48.84
C ASN A 884 -24.01 -1.03 47.71
N GLY A 885 -23.29 -2.14 47.89
CA GLY A 885 -23.18 -3.20 46.91
C GLY A 885 -24.12 -4.37 47.19
N THR A 886 -24.43 -5.14 46.15
CA THR A 886 -25.22 -6.36 46.24
C THR A 886 -24.44 -7.55 45.73
N PHE A 887 -24.47 -8.64 46.49
CA PHE A 887 -24.03 -9.97 46.05
C PHE A 887 -25.23 -10.90 45.95
N VAL A 888 -25.41 -11.57 44.81
CA VAL A 888 -26.42 -12.60 44.62
C VAL A 888 -25.74 -13.97 44.55
N GLY A 889 -25.94 -14.78 45.59
CA GLY A 889 -25.24 -16.06 45.79
C GLY A 889 -24.28 -16.02 46.99
N ASN A 890 -23.51 -17.10 47.16
CA ASN A 890 -22.60 -17.30 48.28
C ASN A 890 -21.25 -16.58 48.08
N ILE A 891 -20.59 -16.25 49.19
CA ILE A 891 -19.13 -16.08 49.23
C ILE A 891 -18.56 -17.41 49.76
N SER A 892 -17.92 -18.20 48.90
CA SER A 892 -17.36 -19.51 49.22
C SER A 892 -15.84 -19.46 49.27
N ASN A 893 -15.25 -19.92 50.36
CA ASN A 893 -13.82 -19.88 50.61
C ASN A 893 -13.27 -21.24 51.03
N SER A 894 -12.31 -21.76 50.28
CA SER A 894 -11.43 -22.89 50.65
C SER A 894 -9.95 -22.50 50.69
N GLY A 895 -9.62 -21.26 50.31
CA GLY A 895 -8.27 -20.68 50.34
C GLY A 895 -8.13 -19.60 51.41
N LEU A 896 -7.37 -18.54 51.12
CA LEU A 896 -7.13 -17.41 52.02
C LEU A 896 -7.92 -16.16 51.58
N ILE A 897 -8.68 -15.57 52.50
CA ILE A 897 -9.25 -14.22 52.41
C ILE A 897 -8.66 -13.42 53.58
N SER A 898 -7.80 -12.43 53.34
CA SER A 898 -7.08 -11.77 54.44
C SER A 898 -6.78 -10.30 54.20
N ALA A 899 -7.04 -9.47 55.20
CA ALA A 899 -6.53 -8.09 55.19
C ALA A 899 -5.00 -8.07 55.40
N THR A 900 -4.30 -7.26 54.62
CA THR A 900 -2.82 -7.14 54.65
C THR A 900 -2.33 -5.73 54.95
N GLY A 901 -3.23 -4.75 55.08
CA GLY A 901 -2.85 -3.36 55.32
C GLY A 901 -2.15 -3.22 56.66
N THR A 902 -1.02 -2.53 56.71
CA THR A 902 -0.30 -2.22 57.94
C THR A 902 -0.40 -0.73 58.26
N THR A 903 -0.48 -0.40 59.54
CA THR A 903 -0.28 0.97 60.04
C THR A 903 1.19 1.36 59.95
N LEU A 904 1.49 2.64 60.16
CA LEU A 904 2.87 3.16 60.22
C LEU A 904 3.74 2.45 61.28
N SER A 905 3.14 1.75 62.25
CA SER A 905 3.82 0.89 63.25
C SER A 905 4.00 -0.57 62.81
N GLY A 906 3.66 -0.93 61.57
CA GLY A 906 3.71 -2.30 61.05
C GLY A 906 2.57 -3.20 61.51
N THR A 907 1.55 -2.67 62.19
CA THR A 907 0.43 -3.47 62.73
C THR A 907 -0.68 -3.59 61.70
N LEU A 908 -1.16 -4.81 61.46
CA LEU A 908 -2.13 -5.12 60.42
C LEU A 908 -3.54 -4.53 60.79
N VAL A 909 -4.20 -3.77 59.89
CA VAL A 909 -5.52 -3.13 60.07
C VAL A 909 -6.42 -3.43 58.86
N GLY A 910 -7.58 -4.04 59.10
CA GLY A 910 -8.55 -4.38 58.06
C GLY A 910 -9.28 -5.72 58.29
N SER A 911 -10.43 -5.86 57.64
CA SER A 911 -11.32 -7.03 57.76
C SER A 911 -11.13 -8.04 56.62
N GLY A 912 -11.37 -9.33 56.85
CA GLY A 912 -11.40 -10.30 55.76
C GLY A 912 -12.55 -9.99 54.78
N ILE A 913 -13.76 -9.90 55.34
CA ILE A 913 -14.99 -9.50 54.63
C ILE A 913 -15.63 -8.33 55.38
N SER A 914 -15.91 -7.21 54.70
CA SER A 914 -16.60 -6.04 55.26
C SER A 914 -17.78 -5.64 54.38
N LEU A 915 -18.97 -5.56 54.98
CA LEU A 915 -20.21 -5.14 54.32
C LEU A 915 -20.76 -3.87 55.00
N ALA A 916 -20.93 -2.80 54.21
CA ALA A 916 -21.47 -1.51 54.65
C ALA A 916 -22.66 -1.08 53.79
N SER A 917 -23.83 -0.86 54.39
CA SER A 917 -25.08 -0.56 53.66
C SER A 917 -25.35 -1.50 52.47
N SER A 918 -24.98 -2.79 52.61
CA SER A 918 -24.89 -3.75 51.51
C SER A 918 -25.70 -5.01 51.81
N SER A 919 -25.98 -5.81 50.77
CA SER A 919 -26.76 -7.05 50.90
C SER A 919 -26.05 -8.24 50.27
N LEU A 920 -25.95 -9.34 51.00
CA LEU A 920 -25.53 -10.66 50.51
C LEU A 920 -26.75 -11.59 50.52
N GLY A 921 -27.22 -11.99 49.33
CA GLY A 921 -28.39 -12.85 49.20
C GLY A 921 -28.14 -14.32 49.57
N GLY A 922 -26.88 -14.78 49.60
CA GLY A 922 -26.50 -16.15 49.93
C GLY A 922 -25.79 -16.30 51.29
N ASN A 923 -24.97 -17.33 51.39
CA ASN A 923 -24.19 -17.69 52.57
C ASN A 923 -22.75 -17.17 52.49
N ILE A 924 -22.10 -17.00 53.64
CA ILE A 924 -20.63 -17.04 53.71
C ILE A 924 -20.24 -18.47 54.10
N VAL A 925 -19.55 -19.19 53.22
CA VAL A 925 -19.14 -20.58 53.43
C VAL A 925 -17.62 -20.65 53.47
N ASN A 926 -17.06 -20.94 54.65
CA ASN A 926 -15.63 -21.20 54.82
C ASN A 926 -15.41 -22.69 55.07
N VAL A 927 -14.97 -23.43 54.05
CA VAL A 927 -14.80 -24.89 54.15
C VAL A 927 -13.50 -25.26 54.86
N ALA A 928 -13.31 -26.56 55.15
CA ALA A 928 -12.07 -27.05 55.75
C ALA A 928 -10.85 -26.69 54.88
N GLY A 929 -9.78 -26.20 55.52
CA GLY A 929 -8.60 -25.64 54.84
C GLY A 929 -8.70 -24.15 54.48
N GLY A 930 -9.92 -23.60 54.45
CA GLY A 930 -10.17 -22.18 54.22
C GLY A 930 -9.87 -21.31 55.45
N SER A 931 -9.40 -20.09 55.18
CA SER A 931 -9.08 -19.08 56.19
C SER A 931 -9.66 -17.71 55.80
N ILE A 932 -10.47 -17.13 56.68
CA ILE A 932 -10.94 -15.74 56.59
C ILE A 932 -10.34 -14.98 57.77
N ILE A 933 -9.39 -14.08 57.48
CA ILE A 933 -8.58 -13.41 58.50
C ILE A 933 -8.81 -11.91 58.47
N GLY A 934 -9.33 -11.40 59.58
CA GLY A 934 -9.24 -10.00 59.96
C GLY A 934 -7.97 -9.78 60.76
N SER A 935 -7.48 -8.55 60.74
CA SER A 935 -6.36 -8.13 61.58
C SER A 935 -6.87 -7.44 62.84
N LEU A 936 -6.48 -6.19 63.14
CA LEU A 936 -7.07 -5.38 64.21
C LEU A 936 -8.57 -5.11 64.04
N ALA A 937 -9.15 -5.48 62.91
CA ALA A 937 -10.58 -5.42 62.64
C ALA A 937 -11.17 -6.83 62.51
N PRO A 938 -12.50 -6.99 62.61
CA PRO A 938 -13.11 -8.31 62.59
C PRO A 938 -12.87 -9.05 61.27
N ALA A 939 -12.84 -10.39 61.31
CA ALA A 939 -12.72 -11.17 60.08
C ALA A 939 -13.94 -11.01 59.16
N ILE A 940 -15.14 -10.95 59.74
CA ILE A 940 -16.39 -10.60 59.04
C ILE A 940 -17.06 -9.45 59.79
N GLN A 941 -17.30 -8.33 59.11
CA GLN A 941 -17.94 -7.15 59.70
C GLN A 941 -19.16 -6.73 58.88
N LEU A 942 -20.27 -6.45 59.57
CA LEU A 942 -21.50 -5.89 59.01
C LEU A 942 -21.81 -4.53 59.67
N SER A 943 -22.13 -3.54 58.84
CA SER A 943 -22.69 -2.24 59.23
C SER A 943 -23.84 -1.89 58.30
N ASN A 944 -25.03 -1.63 58.84
CA ASN A 944 -26.27 -1.41 58.12
C ASN A 944 -26.50 -2.43 56.98
N SER A 945 -26.10 -3.70 57.18
CA SER A 945 -25.98 -4.68 56.09
C SER A 945 -26.67 -6.00 56.41
N GLN A 946 -27.12 -6.70 55.37
CA GLN A 946 -27.88 -7.94 55.52
C GLN A 946 -27.19 -9.11 54.83
N ILE A 947 -27.05 -10.23 55.54
CA ILE A 947 -26.78 -11.55 54.97
C ILE A 947 -28.09 -12.34 55.07
N SER A 948 -28.73 -12.65 53.93
CA SER A 948 -29.98 -13.42 53.92
C SER A 948 -29.76 -14.89 54.29
N GLY A 949 -28.60 -15.46 53.93
CA GLY A 949 -28.20 -16.81 54.28
C GLY A 949 -27.48 -16.92 55.63
N SER A 950 -26.71 -18.00 55.77
CA SER A 950 -25.94 -18.33 56.97
C SER A 950 -24.45 -17.97 56.82
N ILE A 951 -23.73 -17.92 57.95
CA ILE A 951 -22.28 -18.05 57.98
C ILE A 951 -21.97 -19.50 58.39
N THR A 952 -21.42 -20.31 57.47
CA THR A 952 -21.03 -21.70 57.73
C THR A 952 -19.51 -21.82 57.72
N ASN A 953 -18.91 -22.23 58.84
CA ASN A 953 -17.47 -22.34 59.02
C ASN A 953 -17.03 -23.74 59.42
N ALA A 954 -16.26 -24.41 58.56
CA ALA A 954 -15.48 -25.61 58.85
C ALA A 954 -13.96 -25.35 58.83
N GLY A 955 -13.54 -24.16 58.39
CA GLY A 955 -12.14 -23.70 58.40
C GLY A 955 -11.82 -22.77 59.58
N THR A 956 -10.98 -21.76 59.36
CA THR A 956 -10.68 -20.71 60.35
C THR A 956 -11.29 -19.37 59.95
N ILE A 957 -12.03 -18.73 60.85
CA ILE A 957 -12.40 -17.31 60.76
C ILE A 957 -11.82 -16.62 61.99
N ALA A 958 -10.86 -15.71 61.80
CA ALA A 958 -10.13 -15.12 62.93
C ALA A 958 -9.82 -13.63 62.75
N GLY A 959 -10.16 -12.81 63.75
CA GLY A 959 -9.74 -11.41 63.84
C GLY A 959 -8.56 -11.25 64.80
N ILE A 960 -7.36 -10.96 64.29
CA ILE A 960 -6.13 -10.80 65.10
C ILE A 960 -6.08 -9.38 65.68
N GLY A 961 -6.74 -9.17 66.81
CA GLY A 961 -6.95 -7.86 67.45
C GLY A 961 -8.40 -7.37 67.42
N GLY A 962 -9.29 -8.07 66.72
CA GLY A 962 -10.74 -7.82 66.61
C GLY A 962 -11.58 -9.08 66.87
N GLY A 963 -12.85 -9.08 66.45
CA GLY A 963 -13.73 -10.25 66.55
C GLY A 963 -13.69 -11.18 65.33
N ALA A 964 -14.18 -12.42 65.43
CA ALA A 964 -14.32 -13.26 64.24
C ALA A 964 -15.48 -12.76 63.37
N ILE A 965 -16.63 -12.49 63.97
CA ILE A 965 -17.85 -11.99 63.32
C ILE A 965 -18.38 -10.81 64.15
N GLN A 966 -18.61 -9.67 63.53
CA GLN A 966 -19.15 -8.47 64.19
C GLN A 966 -20.31 -7.85 63.40
N LEU A 967 -21.44 -7.62 64.07
CA LEU A 967 -22.54 -6.77 63.63
C LEU A 967 -22.50 -5.49 64.46
N THR A 968 -22.25 -4.36 63.80
CA THR A 968 -21.90 -3.09 64.48
C THR A 968 -23.11 -2.24 64.89
N ASP A 969 -24.30 -2.53 64.36
CA ASP A 969 -25.53 -1.77 64.59
C ASP A 969 -26.78 -2.65 64.54
N ALA A 970 -27.92 -2.07 64.95
CA ALA A 970 -29.21 -2.76 65.00
C ALA A 970 -29.83 -3.08 63.63
N ALA A 971 -29.39 -2.40 62.57
CA ALA A 971 -29.90 -2.61 61.22
C ALA A 971 -29.20 -3.78 60.51
N SER A 972 -28.03 -4.17 61.00
CA SER A 972 -27.29 -5.33 60.51
C SER A 972 -27.97 -6.64 60.87
N SER A 973 -27.97 -7.62 59.94
CA SER A 973 -28.59 -8.92 60.20
C SER A 973 -27.95 -10.11 59.48
N ILE A 974 -28.00 -11.29 60.11
CA ILE A 974 -27.71 -12.60 59.52
C ILE A 974 -28.97 -13.48 59.62
N GLY A 975 -29.54 -13.91 58.49
CA GLY A 975 -30.86 -14.57 58.44
C GLY A 975 -30.87 -16.10 58.60
N GLY A 976 -29.77 -16.77 58.24
CA GLY A 976 -29.62 -18.23 58.30
C GLY A 976 -28.74 -18.76 59.44
N GLY A 977 -28.28 -17.87 60.32
CA GLY A 977 -27.51 -18.20 61.51
C GLY A 977 -26.02 -18.38 61.26
N ILE A 978 -25.30 -18.74 62.33
CA ILE A 978 -23.86 -19.05 62.32
C ILE A 978 -23.68 -20.52 62.65
N ASN A 979 -23.21 -21.32 61.69
CA ASN A 979 -22.91 -22.75 61.84
C ASN A 979 -21.40 -22.97 61.88
N ASN A 980 -20.83 -23.33 63.02
CA ASN A 980 -19.39 -23.53 63.20
C ASN A 980 -19.07 -24.99 63.52
N SER A 981 -18.26 -25.64 62.68
CA SER A 981 -17.55 -26.90 62.96
C SER A 981 -16.02 -26.74 62.90
N GLY A 982 -15.53 -25.55 62.54
CA GLY A 982 -14.11 -25.17 62.54
C GLY A 982 -13.76 -24.23 63.69
N VAL A 983 -12.92 -23.23 63.44
CA VAL A 983 -12.47 -22.24 64.43
C VAL A 983 -13.05 -20.86 64.12
N LEU A 984 -13.79 -20.27 65.06
CA LEU A 984 -14.04 -18.83 65.15
C LEU A 984 -13.15 -18.27 66.25
N ARG A 985 -12.26 -17.31 65.96
CA ARG A 985 -11.37 -16.70 66.95
C ARG A 985 -11.44 -15.18 66.94
N GLY A 986 -11.58 -14.58 68.12
CA GLY A 986 -11.44 -13.15 68.32
C GLY A 986 -10.80 -12.85 69.66
N ASP A 987 -9.97 -11.80 69.73
CA ASP A 987 -9.24 -11.47 70.95
C ASP A 987 -10.17 -10.87 72.04
N VAL A 988 -11.18 -10.11 71.62
CA VAL A 988 -12.19 -9.50 72.50
C VAL A 988 -13.45 -10.37 72.59
N SER A 989 -14.01 -10.73 71.43
CA SER A 989 -15.20 -11.56 71.29
C SER A 989 -15.16 -12.26 69.93
N ALA A 990 -15.39 -13.57 69.90
CA ALA A 990 -15.43 -14.29 68.62
C ALA A 990 -16.67 -13.89 67.81
N ILE A 991 -17.83 -13.75 68.46
CA ILE A 991 -19.06 -13.23 67.86
C ILE A 991 -19.49 -12.01 68.67
N ASP A 992 -19.64 -10.86 68.02
CA ASP A 992 -20.14 -9.61 68.60
C ASP A 992 -21.39 -9.15 67.84
N ASN A 993 -22.55 -9.21 68.48
CA ASN A 993 -23.83 -8.91 67.84
C ASN A 993 -24.53 -7.70 68.45
N GLN A 994 -24.56 -6.58 67.72
CA GLN A 994 -25.44 -5.45 67.99
C GLN A 994 -26.71 -5.44 67.13
N GLY A 995 -26.81 -6.36 66.17
CA GLY A 995 -27.90 -6.49 65.19
C GLY A 995 -28.79 -7.70 65.45
N THR A 996 -29.26 -8.35 64.38
CA THR A 996 -30.09 -9.56 64.46
C THR A 996 -29.38 -10.78 63.88
N ILE A 997 -29.23 -11.85 64.66
CA ILE A 997 -28.84 -13.17 64.17
C ILE A 997 -30.06 -14.10 64.29
N SER A 998 -30.54 -14.60 63.16
CA SER A 998 -31.72 -15.47 63.05
C SER A 998 -31.37 -16.76 62.33
N GLY A 999 -32.08 -17.85 62.61
CA GLY A 999 -31.96 -19.13 61.90
C GLY A 999 -32.78 -20.24 62.56
N ILE A 1000 -32.79 -21.45 61.99
CA ILE A 1000 -33.36 -22.63 62.67
C ILE A 1000 -32.64 -22.86 64.00
N VAL A 1001 -31.32 -22.70 63.97
CA VAL A 1001 -30.48 -22.43 65.13
C VAL A 1001 -29.68 -21.18 64.79
N ALA A 1002 -29.77 -20.14 65.63
CA ALA A 1002 -29.14 -18.86 65.33
C ALA A 1002 -27.61 -18.92 65.43
N ILE A 1003 -27.08 -19.62 66.44
CA ILE A 1003 -25.65 -19.94 66.57
C ILE A 1003 -25.50 -21.42 66.92
N ASN A 1004 -24.90 -22.20 66.03
CA ASN A 1004 -24.69 -23.63 66.17
C ASN A 1004 -23.19 -23.94 66.13
N ASN A 1005 -22.58 -24.17 67.29
CA ASN A 1005 -21.22 -24.67 67.41
C ASN A 1005 -21.25 -26.20 67.48
N ALA A 1006 -21.09 -26.85 66.33
CA ALA A 1006 -21.13 -28.29 66.17
C ALA A 1006 -19.93 -29.00 66.84
N LEU A 1007 -19.99 -30.34 66.90
CA LEU A 1007 -18.91 -31.16 67.43
C LEU A 1007 -17.60 -30.89 66.66
N GLY A 1008 -16.50 -30.67 67.38
CA GLY A 1008 -15.20 -30.28 66.81
C GLY A 1008 -15.04 -28.77 66.57
N GLY A 1009 -16.12 -27.99 66.65
CA GLY A 1009 -16.10 -26.54 66.53
C GLY A 1009 -15.53 -25.85 67.78
N LEU A 1010 -14.74 -24.80 67.55
CA LEU A 1010 -14.20 -23.91 68.57
C LEU A 1010 -14.67 -22.47 68.31
N ILE A 1011 -15.25 -21.84 69.33
CA ILE A 1011 -15.48 -20.40 69.40
C ILE A 1011 -14.57 -19.86 70.51
N ASP A 1012 -13.49 -19.17 70.13
CA ASP A 1012 -12.40 -18.71 70.99
C ASP A 1012 -12.44 -17.18 71.11
N GLY A 1013 -12.87 -16.66 72.25
CA GLY A 1013 -13.20 -15.24 72.47
C GLY A 1013 -14.63 -15.02 72.96
N GLY A 1014 -15.52 -16.00 72.75
CA GLY A 1014 -16.88 -16.01 73.29
C GLY A 1014 -17.90 -15.32 72.40
N ILE A 1015 -19.16 -15.38 72.83
CA ILE A 1015 -20.31 -14.75 72.15
C ILE A 1015 -20.74 -13.55 72.99
N GLN A 1016 -20.75 -12.37 72.40
CA GLN A 1016 -21.30 -11.14 72.97
C GLN A 1016 -22.53 -10.70 72.17
N ASN A 1017 -23.64 -10.44 72.87
CA ASN A 1017 -24.90 -10.03 72.25
C ASN A 1017 -25.51 -8.80 72.93
N GLY A 1018 -25.47 -7.65 72.27
CA GLY A 1018 -26.29 -6.48 72.59
C GLY A 1018 -27.56 -6.35 71.74
N GLY A 1019 -27.68 -7.11 70.65
CA GLY A 1019 -28.84 -7.15 69.77
C GLY A 1019 -29.80 -8.32 70.04
N LEU A 1020 -30.37 -8.87 68.97
CA LEU A 1020 -31.30 -10.01 68.99
C LEU A 1020 -30.63 -11.27 68.42
N ILE A 1021 -30.61 -12.35 69.19
CA ILE A 1021 -30.37 -13.71 68.69
C ILE A 1021 -31.71 -14.45 68.74
N THR A 1022 -32.23 -14.93 67.61
CA THR A 1022 -33.56 -15.53 67.55
C THR A 1022 -33.59 -16.83 66.77
N SER A 1023 -34.20 -17.86 67.35
CA SER A 1023 -34.47 -19.13 66.68
C SER A 1023 -35.85 -19.11 66.03
N THR A 1024 -35.97 -19.68 64.83
CA THR A 1024 -37.28 -20.12 64.30
C THR A 1024 -37.64 -21.54 64.75
N GLY A 1025 -36.70 -22.25 65.35
CA GLY A 1025 -36.89 -23.53 66.04
C GLY A 1025 -36.96 -23.33 67.57
N THR A 1026 -36.50 -24.33 68.32
CA THR A 1026 -36.47 -24.27 69.79
C THR A 1026 -35.14 -23.77 70.34
N VAL A 1027 -34.03 -24.04 69.67
CA VAL A 1027 -32.67 -23.73 70.16
C VAL A 1027 -32.11 -22.50 69.43
N ALA A 1028 -31.77 -21.47 70.19
CA ALA A 1028 -31.13 -20.25 69.68
C ALA A 1028 -29.61 -20.40 69.61
N ILE A 1029 -28.99 -20.90 70.70
CA ILE A 1029 -27.55 -21.18 70.75
C ILE A 1029 -27.39 -22.67 71.06
N ASN A 1030 -26.78 -23.42 70.15
CA ASN A 1030 -26.42 -24.82 70.35
C ASN A 1030 -24.91 -24.97 70.43
N ASN A 1031 -24.38 -25.55 71.50
CA ASN A 1031 -22.96 -25.84 71.67
C ASN A 1031 -22.71 -27.32 71.92
N ALA A 1032 -22.29 -28.04 70.88
CA ALA A 1032 -21.73 -29.38 70.98
C ALA A 1032 -20.19 -29.39 70.97
N GLY A 1033 -19.56 -28.30 70.55
CA GLY A 1033 -18.11 -28.11 70.57
C GLY A 1033 -17.62 -27.39 71.83
N THR A 1034 -16.70 -26.44 71.64
CA THR A 1034 -16.14 -25.60 72.71
C THR A 1034 -16.40 -24.12 72.46
N ILE A 1035 -16.88 -23.39 73.47
CA ILE A 1035 -16.95 -21.93 73.53
C ILE A 1035 -16.08 -21.46 74.70
N LEU A 1036 -15.03 -20.69 74.40
CA LEU A 1036 -14.13 -20.08 75.39
C LEU A 1036 -14.28 -18.57 75.36
N GLY A 1037 -14.28 -17.91 76.53
CA GLY A 1037 -14.26 -16.45 76.59
C GLY A 1037 -13.38 -15.91 77.73
N GLN A 1038 -12.89 -14.67 77.58
CA GLN A 1038 -12.11 -14.02 78.63
C GLN A 1038 -13.02 -13.46 79.73
N LEU A 1039 -14.01 -12.62 79.37
CA LEU A 1039 -14.97 -12.04 80.33
C LEU A 1039 -16.22 -12.90 80.53
N ALA A 1040 -16.71 -13.52 79.47
CA ALA A 1040 -17.72 -14.57 79.53
C ALA A 1040 -17.66 -15.38 78.24
N ALA A 1041 -18.02 -16.67 78.31
CA ALA A 1041 -18.12 -17.48 77.10
C ALA A 1041 -19.39 -17.14 76.30
N ILE A 1042 -20.49 -16.84 76.98
CA ILE A 1042 -21.69 -16.22 76.40
C ILE A 1042 -22.09 -15.02 77.26
N LYS A 1043 -21.97 -13.81 76.73
CA LYS A 1043 -22.42 -12.55 77.33
C LYS A 1043 -23.63 -12.00 76.57
N VAL A 1044 -24.71 -11.68 77.28
CA VAL A 1044 -25.84 -10.92 76.73
C VAL A 1044 -25.95 -9.62 77.52
N ASP A 1045 -25.79 -8.49 76.85
CA ASP A 1045 -25.65 -7.16 77.47
C ASP A 1045 -26.70 -6.22 76.89
N THR A 1046 -27.80 -6.00 77.62
CA THR A 1046 -29.03 -5.32 77.17
C THR A 1046 -29.78 -5.95 75.98
N GLY A 1047 -29.22 -7.03 75.39
CA GLY A 1047 -29.79 -7.75 74.26
C GLY A 1047 -30.85 -8.79 74.63
N ARG A 1048 -31.32 -9.53 73.62
CA ARG A 1048 -32.34 -10.56 73.75
C ARG A 1048 -31.97 -11.85 73.03
N ILE A 1049 -32.23 -12.98 73.68
CA ILE A 1049 -32.18 -14.31 73.07
C ILE A 1049 -33.60 -14.91 73.03
N VAL A 1050 -34.05 -15.37 71.86
CA VAL A 1050 -35.35 -16.04 71.68
C VAL A 1050 -35.11 -17.49 71.26
N GLY A 1051 -35.38 -18.41 72.18
CA GLY A 1051 -35.06 -19.84 72.08
C GLY A 1051 -34.06 -20.28 73.14
N ASP A 1052 -33.73 -21.57 73.16
CA ASP A 1052 -32.89 -22.19 74.18
C ASP A 1052 -31.39 -21.93 73.95
N VAL A 1053 -30.63 -21.89 75.04
CA VAL A 1053 -29.17 -22.03 75.04
C VAL A 1053 -28.85 -23.47 75.46
N SER A 1054 -28.58 -24.34 74.50
CA SER A 1054 -28.27 -25.76 74.70
C SER A 1054 -26.77 -26.01 74.65
N ASN A 1055 -26.24 -26.71 75.65
CA ASN A 1055 -24.84 -27.12 75.75
C ASN A 1055 -24.74 -28.63 75.92
N SER A 1056 -24.10 -29.31 74.98
CA SER A 1056 -23.65 -30.70 75.07
C SER A 1056 -22.12 -30.83 75.07
N GLY A 1057 -21.39 -29.72 74.99
CA GLY A 1057 -19.92 -29.64 75.00
C GLY A 1057 -19.38 -28.79 76.15
N LEU A 1058 -18.41 -27.91 75.85
CA LEU A 1058 -17.77 -27.02 76.83
C LEU A 1058 -18.13 -25.55 76.59
N ILE A 1059 -18.63 -24.87 77.62
CA ILE A 1059 -18.74 -23.41 77.70
C ILE A 1059 -17.88 -22.97 78.88
N SER A 1060 -16.81 -22.21 78.66
CA SER A 1060 -15.85 -21.88 79.71
C SER A 1060 -15.33 -20.44 79.62
N ALA A 1061 -15.34 -19.73 80.74
CA ALA A 1061 -14.72 -18.43 80.84
C ALA A 1061 -13.56 -18.42 81.85
N THR A 1062 -12.43 -17.81 81.49
CA THR A 1062 -11.15 -17.96 82.23
C THR A 1062 -10.66 -16.68 82.94
N GLY A 1063 -11.24 -15.51 82.65
CA GLY A 1063 -10.86 -14.25 83.31
C GLY A 1063 -11.30 -14.18 84.78
N THR A 1064 -10.61 -13.39 85.60
CA THR A 1064 -10.69 -13.39 87.08
C THR A 1064 -12.04 -12.98 87.70
N ALA A 1065 -13.00 -12.51 86.89
CA ALA A 1065 -14.37 -12.18 87.29
C ALA A 1065 -15.42 -12.67 86.27
N SER A 1066 -15.09 -13.72 85.52
CA SER A 1066 -15.84 -14.15 84.35
C SER A 1066 -16.96 -15.16 84.65
N ALA A 1067 -18.02 -15.20 83.84
CA ALA A 1067 -19.04 -16.24 83.94
C ALA A 1067 -19.14 -17.06 82.66
N GLY A 1068 -19.43 -18.36 82.77
CA GLY A 1068 -19.66 -19.21 81.59
C GLY A 1068 -20.77 -18.64 80.71
N ILE A 1069 -21.95 -18.42 81.31
CA ILE A 1069 -23.04 -17.66 80.72
C ILE A 1069 -23.34 -16.44 81.61
N ASN A 1070 -23.34 -15.24 81.05
CA ASN A 1070 -23.61 -13.99 81.75
C ASN A 1070 -24.73 -13.20 81.06
N LEU A 1071 -25.87 -13.02 81.73
CA LEU A 1071 -26.97 -12.16 81.27
C LEU A 1071 -26.95 -10.86 82.09
N VAL A 1072 -26.87 -9.71 81.43
CA VAL A 1072 -26.84 -8.37 82.06
C VAL A 1072 -27.91 -7.48 81.44
N GLY A 1073 -28.90 -7.04 82.21
CA GLY A 1073 -29.99 -6.18 81.71
C GLY A 1073 -30.80 -6.80 80.56
N SER A 1074 -30.79 -8.13 80.41
CA SER A 1074 -31.16 -8.83 79.17
C SER A 1074 -32.32 -9.80 79.35
N THR A 1075 -32.91 -10.26 78.25
CA THR A 1075 -33.99 -11.28 78.26
C THR A 1075 -33.62 -12.52 77.46
N LEU A 1076 -33.75 -13.70 78.06
CA LEU A 1076 -33.72 -15.01 77.38
C LEU A 1076 -35.12 -15.62 77.48
N THR A 1077 -35.80 -15.85 76.35
CA THR A 1077 -37.17 -16.42 76.41
C THR A 1077 -37.23 -17.93 76.42
N GLY A 1078 -36.14 -18.61 76.05
CA GLY A 1078 -36.01 -20.05 76.18
C GLY A 1078 -35.37 -20.48 77.49
N SER A 1079 -34.87 -21.70 77.50
CA SER A 1079 -34.20 -22.35 78.62
C SER A 1079 -32.68 -22.36 78.44
N ILE A 1080 -31.93 -22.40 79.53
CA ILE A 1080 -30.54 -22.85 79.52
C ILE A 1080 -30.56 -24.37 79.75
N VAL A 1081 -29.99 -25.15 78.83
CA VAL A 1081 -29.98 -26.63 78.90
C VAL A 1081 -28.54 -27.11 78.86
N ASN A 1082 -28.02 -27.60 79.99
CA ASN A 1082 -26.70 -28.22 80.07
C ASN A 1082 -26.87 -29.75 80.13
N GLN A 1083 -26.58 -30.42 79.01
CA GLN A 1083 -26.82 -31.85 78.82
C GLN A 1083 -25.79 -32.71 79.58
N ALA A 1084 -26.03 -34.03 79.62
CA ALA A 1084 -25.15 -34.97 80.31
C ALA A 1084 -23.76 -34.99 79.66
N GLY A 1085 -22.70 -34.95 80.48
CA GLY A 1085 -21.30 -34.87 80.03
C GLY A 1085 -20.84 -33.47 79.60
N ALA A 1086 -21.74 -32.49 79.52
CA ALA A 1086 -21.42 -31.12 79.15
C ALA A 1086 -20.96 -30.29 80.37
N THR A 1087 -20.17 -29.25 80.13
CA THR A 1087 -19.65 -28.36 81.18
C THR A 1087 -19.93 -26.89 80.86
N ILE A 1088 -20.44 -26.16 81.84
CA ILE A 1088 -20.50 -24.70 81.87
C ILE A 1088 -19.68 -24.23 83.07
N THR A 1089 -18.64 -23.44 82.83
CA THR A 1089 -17.78 -22.92 83.91
C THR A 1089 -17.35 -21.48 83.69
N GLY A 1090 -17.10 -20.76 84.78
CA GLY A 1090 -16.52 -19.42 84.77
C GLY A 1090 -15.87 -19.12 86.11
N ALA A 1091 -14.90 -18.20 86.15
CA ALA A 1091 -14.19 -17.92 87.40
C ALA A 1091 -15.10 -17.37 88.52
N ASN A 1092 -16.13 -16.62 88.16
CA ASN A 1092 -17.13 -16.04 89.05
C ASN A 1092 -18.40 -16.90 89.12
N ALA A 1093 -18.89 -17.38 87.99
CA ALA A 1093 -20.03 -18.29 87.97
C ALA A 1093 -20.08 -19.17 86.73
N GLY A 1094 -20.70 -20.35 86.86
CA GLY A 1094 -21.10 -21.12 85.69
C GLY A 1094 -22.17 -20.36 84.90
N VAL A 1095 -23.25 -19.95 85.58
CA VAL A 1095 -24.32 -19.11 85.01
C VAL A 1095 -24.60 -17.92 85.93
N GLN A 1096 -24.64 -16.70 85.38
CA GLN A 1096 -24.95 -15.48 86.10
C GLN A 1096 -26.06 -14.68 85.40
N LEU A 1097 -27.05 -14.25 86.18
CA LEU A 1097 -28.08 -13.31 85.77
C LEU A 1097 -27.95 -12.05 86.63
N ASN A 1098 -27.85 -10.90 85.98
CA ASN A 1098 -27.78 -9.58 86.59
C ASN A 1098 -28.86 -8.69 85.97
N ASN A 1099 -29.89 -8.30 86.74
CA ASN A 1099 -31.04 -7.53 86.25
C ASN A 1099 -31.62 -8.08 84.94
N SER A 1100 -31.69 -9.40 84.83
CA SER A 1100 -32.03 -10.11 83.59
C SER A 1100 -33.15 -11.11 83.83
N THR A 1101 -33.92 -11.37 82.78
CA THR A 1101 -35.06 -12.29 82.83
C THR A 1101 -34.82 -13.53 81.97
N ILE A 1102 -34.99 -14.71 82.54
CA ILE A 1102 -35.16 -15.97 81.81
C ILE A 1102 -36.62 -16.40 81.94
N THR A 1103 -37.34 -16.59 80.84
CA THR A 1103 -38.73 -17.08 80.91
C THR A 1103 -38.87 -18.60 80.84
N GLY A 1104 -37.89 -19.29 80.25
CA GLY A 1104 -37.79 -20.75 80.30
C GLY A 1104 -37.09 -21.26 81.55
N ASN A 1105 -36.56 -22.47 81.49
CA ASN A 1105 -35.94 -23.17 82.62
C ASN A 1105 -34.42 -23.03 82.64
N ILE A 1106 -33.78 -23.34 83.76
CA ILE A 1106 -32.37 -23.73 83.78
C ILE A 1106 -32.32 -25.23 84.06
N ASN A 1107 -32.10 -26.04 83.02
CA ASN A 1107 -32.02 -27.49 83.07
C ASN A 1107 -30.56 -27.94 83.08
N ASN A 1108 -30.13 -28.64 84.12
CA ASN A 1108 -28.78 -29.18 84.24
C ASN A 1108 -28.79 -30.69 84.44
N SER A 1109 -28.11 -31.41 83.55
CA SER A 1109 -27.74 -32.82 83.70
C SER A 1109 -26.23 -33.03 83.54
N GLY A 1110 -25.46 -31.96 83.33
CA GLY A 1110 -23.98 -31.94 83.26
C GLY A 1110 -23.36 -31.17 84.42
N LEU A 1111 -22.17 -30.58 84.22
CA LEU A 1111 -21.49 -29.74 85.21
C LEU A 1111 -21.79 -28.25 84.97
N ILE A 1112 -22.26 -27.54 86.00
CA ILE A 1112 -22.25 -26.08 86.07
C ILE A 1112 -21.43 -25.68 87.29
N SER A 1113 -20.33 -24.95 87.12
CA SER A 1113 -19.44 -24.63 88.25
C SER A 1113 -18.72 -23.29 88.14
N ASP A 1114 -18.32 -22.73 89.28
CA ASP A 1114 -17.23 -21.76 89.29
C ASP A 1114 -15.86 -22.47 89.05
N ALA A 1115 -14.83 -21.71 88.66
CA ALA A 1115 -13.49 -22.27 88.52
C ALA A 1115 -12.86 -22.48 89.92
N PRO A 1116 -12.01 -23.51 90.11
CA PRO A 1116 -11.44 -23.89 91.42
C PRO A 1116 -10.48 -22.85 92.07
N VAL A 1117 -10.38 -21.64 91.52
CA VAL A 1117 -9.35 -20.63 91.85
C VAL A 1117 -9.94 -19.36 92.49
N VAL A 1118 -11.27 -19.17 92.53
CA VAL A 1118 -11.93 -17.98 93.13
C VAL A 1118 -13.29 -18.32 93.73
N THR A 1119 -13.68 -17.64 94.82
CA THR A 1119 -14.90 -17.90 95.60
C THR A 1119 -16.13 -17.23 94.98
N ASN A 1120 -17.00 -17.95 94.24
CA ASN A 1120 -18.38 -17.49 93.95
C ASN A 1120 -19.36 -18.65 93.59
N SER A 1121 -20.31 -18.53 92.65
CA SER A 1121 -21.50 -19.41 92.61
C SER A 1121 -21.59 -20.28 91.35
N GLY A 1122 -22.05 -21.53 91.47
CA GLY A 1122 -22.39 -22.35 90.29
C GLY A 1122 -23.44 -21.64 89.42
N ILE A 1123 -24.54 -21.20 90.04
CA ILE A 1123 -25.55 -20.32 89.42
C ILE A 1123 -25.81 -19.12 90.34
N ALA A 1124 -25.76 -17.90 89.79
CA ALA A 1124 -25.99 -16.65 90.52
C ALA A 1124 -27.14 -15.83 89.92
N PHE A 1125 -28.09 -15.41 90.76
CA PHE A 1125 -29.13 -14.42 90.47
C PHE A 1125 -28.86 -13.17 91.30
N VAL A 1126 -28.56 -12.05 90.65
CA VAL A 1126 -28.22 -10.79 91.30
C VAL A 1126 -28.94 -9.58 90.69
N ASN A 1127 -29.12 -8.53 91.48
CA ASN A 1127 -29.69 -7.23 91.11
C ASN A 1127 -31.00 -7.35 90.35
N SER A 1128 -32.06 -7.87 90.97
CA SER A 1128 -33.39 -8.03 90.35
C SER A 1128 -33.45 -9.00 89.16
N ALA A 1129 -32.61 -10.03 89.17
CA ALA A 1129 -32.71 -11.11 88.20
C ALA A 1129 -33.98 -11.96 88.41
N GLN A 1130 -34.60 -12.38 87.31
CA GLN A 1130 -35.83 -13.16 87.31
C GLN A 1130 -35.68 -14.45 86.50
N LEU A 1131 -35.97 -15.59 87.13
CA LEU A 1131 -36.23 -16.85 86.45
C LEU A 1131 -37.73 -17.17 86.57
N ASN A 1132 -38.47 -17.02 85.48
CA ASN A 1132 -39.91 -17.30 85.48
C ASN A 1132 -40.21 -18.78 85.25
N GLY A 1133 -39.26 -19.57 84.74
CA GLY A 1133 -39.32 -21.03 84.75
C GLY A 1133 -38.76 -21.65 86.04
N ALA A 1134 -38.40 -22.92 85.96
CA ALA A 1134 -37.82 -23.69 87.05
C ALA A 1134 -36.31 -23.85 86.89
N LEU A 1135 -35.60 -23.99 88.00
CA LEU A 1135 -34.23 -24.49 88.02
C LEU A 1135 -34.28 -26.01 88.29
N ILE A 1136 -33.87 -26.82 87.32
CA ILE A 1136 -33.97 -28.28 87.36
C ILE A 1136 -32.57 -28.87 87.23
N ASN A 1137 -32.05 -29.46 88.30
CA ASN A 1137 -30.84 -30.27 88.29
C ASN A 1137 -31.22 -31.76 88.33
N THR A 1138 -31.02 -32.49 87.24
CA THR A 1138 -31.44 -33.89 87.13
C THR A 1138 -30.30 -34.86 87.51
N THR A 1139 -30.61 -36.16 87.57
CA THR A 1139 -29.66 -37.21 87.95
C THR A 1139 -28.47 -37.25 87.00
N GLY A 1140 -27.25 -37.21 87.57
CA GLY A 1140 -25.99 -37.05 86.84
C GLY A 1140 -25.52 -35.59 86.70
N GLY A 1141 -26.39 -34.60 86.92
CA GLY A 1141 -26.04 -33.19 86.94
C GLY A 1141 -25.36 -32.74 88.22
N THR A 1142 -24.33 -31.90 88.11
CA THR A 1142 -23.62 -31.25 89.21
C THR A 1142 -23.67 -29.74 89.06
N ILE A 1143 -24.12 -29.04 90.10
CA ILE A 1143 -23.98 -27.59 90.25
C ILE A 1143 -23.06 -27.34 91.45
N SER A 1144 -21.94 -26.65 91.25
CA SER A 1144 -20.93 -26.47 92.30
C SER A 1144 -20.34 -25.07 92.37
N GLY A 1145 -20.00 -24.60 93.57
CA GLY A 1145 -19.11 -23.46 93.78
C GLY A 1145 -18.90 -23.11 95.25
N GLN A 1146 -18.57 -21.87 95.59
CA GLN A 1146 -18.77 -21.39 96.97
C GLN A 1146 -20.25 -21.50 97.38
N TYR A 1147 -21.13 -21.09 96.46
CA TYR A 1147 -22.56 -21.33 96.52
C TYR A 1147 -22.99 -22.17 95.32
N GLY A 1148 -23.69 -23.30 95.52
CA GLY A 1148 -24.22 -24.05 94.38
C GLY A 1148 -25.21 -23.18 93.58
N VAL A 1149 -26.23 -22.65 94.26
CA VAL A 1149 -27.17 -21.65 93.72
C VAL A 1149 -27.26 -20.46 94.68
N ARG A 1150 -27.06 -19.24 94.17
CA ARG A 1150 -27.20 -17.98 94.93
C ARG A 1150 -28.33 -17.13 94.37
N VAL A 1151 -29.29 -16.76 95.21
CA VAL A 1151 -30.37 -15.82 94.89
C VAL A 1151 -30.30 -14.64 95.86
N ASP A 1152 -30.03 -13.43 95.36
CA ASP A 1152 -29.96 -12.24 96.21
C ASP A 1152 -31.34 -11.71 96.64
N SER A 1153 -31.36 -10.73 97.56
CA SER A 1153 -32.60 -10.22 98.17
C SER A 1153 -33.57 -9.54 97.21
N THR A 1154 -33.14 -9.24 95.99
CA THR A 1154 -33.95 -8.53 95.00
C THR A 1154 -34.37 -9.42 93.83
N SER A 1155 -33.83 -10.63 93.75
CA SER A 1155 -34.02 -11.57 92.64
C SER A 1155 -35.10 -12.63 92.95
N SER A 1156 -35.65 -13.26 91.91
CA SER A 1156 -36.73 -14.23 92.05
C SER A 1156 -36.65 -15.45 91.13
N ILE A 1157 -37.12 -16.59 91.62
CA ILE A 1157 -37.36 -17.83 90.87
C ILE A 1157 -38.83 -18.25 91.07
N THR A 1158 -39.62 -18.29 90.00
CA THR A 1158 -41.09 -18.36 90.11
C THR A 1158 -41.66 -19.80 90.10
N ASN A 1159 -40.95 -20.77 89.50
CA ASN A 1159 -41.35 -22.18 89.47
C ASN A 1159 -40.39 -23.11 90.23
N GLY A 1160 -39.66 -22.56 91.20
CA GLY A 1160 -38.88 -23.30 92.19
C GLY A 1160 -37.62 -23.97 91.66
N ILE A 1161 -36.94 -24.66 92.59
CA ILE A 1161 -35.73 -25.45 92.35
C ILE A 1161 -36.06 -26.93 92.53
N THR A 1162 -35.86 -27.76 91.50
CA THR A 1162 -35.93 -29.23 91.59
C THR A 1162 -34.54 -29.82 91.44
N ASN A 1163 -34.10 -30.65 92.38
CA ASN A 1163 -32.81 -31.33 92.36
C ASN A 1163 -32.96 -32.84 92.53
N SER A 1164 -32.55 -33.63 91.54
CA SER A 1164 -32.29 -35.08 91.62
C SER A 1164 -30.83 -35.44 91.27
N GLY A 1165 -29.96 -34.44 91.12
CA GLY A 1165 -28.51 -34.57 90.98
C GLY A 1165 -27.77 -34.01 92.20
N LEU A 1166 -26.54 -33.50 92.01
CA LEU A 1166 -25.74 -32.85 93.03
C LEU A 1166 -25.81 -31.32 92.92
N ILE A 1167 -26.28 -30.64 93.96
CA ILE A 1167 -26.01 -29.21 94.17
C ILE A 1167 -25.11 -29.12 95.41
N SER A 1168 -23.91 -28.57 95.25
CA SER A 1168 -22.91 -28.50 96.30
C SER A 1168 -22.32 -27.10 96.38
N GLY A 1169 -22.02 -26.64 97.60
CA GLY A 1169 -21.23 -25.44 97.78
C GLY A 1169 -20.35 -25.52 99.00
N THR A 1170 -19.15 -24.94 98.95
CA THR A 1170 -18.24 -24.93 100.10
C THR A 1170 -18.77 -24.09 101.26
N THR A 1171 -19.65 -23.11 100.98
CA THR A 1171 -20.38 -22.32 101.99
C THR A 1171 -21.84 -22.77 102.09
N ALA A 1172 -22.56 -22.87 100.97
CA ALA A 1172 -23.92 -23.42 100.95
C ALA A 1172 -24.28 -24.04 99.59
N ALA A 1173 -25.01 -25.15 99.58
CA ALA A 1173 -25.55 -25.72 98.34
C ALA A 1173 -26.54 -24.75 97.67
N ILE A 1174 -27.45 -24.16 98.46
CA ILE A 1174 -28.38 -23.12 98.00
C ILE A 1174 -28.39 -22.02 99.06
N ILE A 1175 -28.12 -20.78 98.65
CA ILE A 1175 -28.33 -19.58 99.47
C ILE A 1175 -29.41 -18.73 98.82
N ASN A 1176 -30.50 -18.48 99.54
CA ASN A 1176 -31.61 -17.68 99.06
C ASN A 1176 -31.89 -16.53 100.03
N ALA A 1177 -31.65 -15.30 99.58
CA ALA A 1177 -32.11 -14.08 100.23
C ALA A 1177 -33.34 -13.46 99.52
N GLY A 1178 -33.68 -13.93 98.32
CA GLY A 1178 -34.77 -13.44 97.49
C GLY A 1178 -36.02 -14.31 97.50
N THR A 1179 -36.78 -14.27 96.41
CA THR A 1179 -38.10 -14.93 96.31
C THR A 1179 -38.02 -16.21 95.48
N VAL A 1180 -38.22 -17.38 96.10
CA VAL A 1180 -38.36 -18.66 95.39
C VAL A 1180 -39.77 -19.21 95.65
N THR A 1181 -40.59 -19.29 94.60
CA THR A 1181 -41.98 -19.76 94.66
C THR A 1181 -42.20 -20.97 93.76
N ASN A 1182 -43.22 -21.77 94.05
CA ASN A 1182 -43.74 -22.84 93.19
C ASN A 1182 -45.15 -23.18 93.69
N TYR A 1183 -46.07 -23.61 92.82
CA TYR A 1183 -47.43 -24.01 93.20
C TYR A 1183 -47.52 -25.21 94.16
N THR A 1184 -46.43 -26.00 94.29
CA THR A 1184 -46.36 -27.19 95.14
C THR A 1184 -45.20 -27.14 96.15
N THR A 1185 -43.95 -27.03 95.69
CA THR A 1185 -42.76 -27.01 96.56
C THR A 1185 -41.68 -26.09 95.98
N ALA A 1186 -41.31 -25.05 96.75
CA ALA A 1186 -40.34 -24.04 96.32
C ALA A 1186 -38.94 -24.64 96.06
N ILE A 1187 -38.50 -25.59 96.88
CA ILE A 1187 -37.26 -26.35 96.68
C ILE A 1187 -37.56 -27.84 96.90
N ARG A 1188 -37.49 -28.65 95.85
CA ARG A 1188 -37.75 -30.09 95.87
C ARG A 1188 -36.46 -30.87 95.63
N VAL A 1189 -36.01 -31.62 96.64
CA VAL A 1189 -34.91 -32.57 96.53
C VAL A 1189 -35.52 -33.96 96.33
N ALA A 1190 -35.36 -34.54 95.15
CA ALA A 1190 -35.79 -35.89 94.82
C ALA A 1190 -34.60 -36.84 94.97
N SER A 1191 -34.80 -37.98 95.61
CA SER A 1191 -33.79 -39.04 95.77
C SER A 1191 -33.43 -39.70 94.46
#